data_AF-A0A1M6XP58-F1
#
_entry.id   AF-A0A1M6XP58-F1
#
_cell.length_a   1.000
_cell.length_b   1.000
_cell.length_c   1.000
_cell.angle_alpha   90.00
_cell.angle_beta   90.00
_cell.angle_gamma   90.00
#
_symmetry.space_group_name_H-M   'P 1'
#
loop_
_entity.id
_entity.type
_entity.pdbx_description
1 polymer ?
#
loop_
_entity_poly.entity_id
_entity_poly.type
_entity_poly.pdbx_seq_one_letter_code
_entity_poly.pdbx_strand_id
1 'polypeptide(L)'
;MAWLKSMKNKYVVMNLLKVGVTISCCSHLFACGGDSSNSSKATVNDDGREVGTLAEMGRCTIEREGDTVYVAEKLTDYLCQNNTWIDLSEISDGNNPPDVMPGSSSAMSVSSSATSENSESVASSSSLNKEAYSGDSLVVKNRSILGVAQKGPFMFGSPVYLRELTEDSLKYTGMVYEDEVSSNKGDFVIPNVSLLSPYACVEVHGQYRNEITGEYSRDSISLFALTDLKTALSDEKNEPRNKVNVNLLTHLEYSRALYLVRKGYSVYAAKKQADQEIMTAFELPTTVKYSENLSVFEDSQDDNMNYANASLMVLSLLFLGERTDAEITAAIDSFIVDFESDGVWDDAETKTAMADFATKIDISGIRANVKAWNILDVPKFENPLETFWNNVYGLGGCSDKRLNVVAPNSNKLSKNYNKYFICDGSHWNDATTYQKDPFGWSAGKSGEFKKGNVTDTIYVFNGSNWEVSKRETSIGLCAKNNAGVVSKYDGIYYICKNSAWETATVLEYDTYGWKSGTEGEVKSGSVNAGKFYVYENGVWRASANEIEDSLGACVTGRENEKNSLNGKYYLCESKKWVQISAEEFGLGYCSTTNEGIVSKLNNVYYICKSKTWTVATALEYDTYGWKAGTEGEVRAGKVNADKHYVYENGAWRASANEIEDSLGACVVSREGSIEKMVLSTSSYGSSYRYYICKSKVWTDATTLECDTYGWNAGTEGEVKVGSVYTYNYYIYKNGKWQAATSVEKNLGGCTIGREGEVGKSGTNYYICKSMIWTIATKLELNTYGKTCLTDGSIVNGEIYSSYKYVCDSGVFRDVNDLEVSLNKGCVSYIEGDEIRIHLSLSYDSVYSCSNSLWNATKEFVGYGSLTDNRDGKTYKTTVIGSQTWMAENLNYSDSTTYIEMKDRSWCYNNDIDSCSKYGRLYSWSVAMDSVGFFSTHGKGCGYKTTCWRTNQVRGICPEGWHLPNNTEWETLFATVGSEFVLGKTAECGTSYAGIQLKSQYGWKCSYYDTDCNGTNTYGFSALPAGERMSGRFVNRRDDLHTIFITPNEYNENMMYVVEIGNGIDGSIYRTFGGKSSDDGYSIRCVKD
;
A
#
# COMPACT_ATOMS: atom_id res chain seq x y z
N MET A 1 14.66 -47.88 26.39
CA MET A 1 15.83 -48.33 27.18
C MET A 1 16.92 -47.27 27.02
N ALA A 2 17.64 -46.76 28.02
CA ALA A 2 17.47 -46.86 29.47
C ALA A 2 17.92 -45.55 30.17
N TRP A 3 16.99 -44.92 30.87
CA TRP A 3 17.08 -44.46 32.28
C TRP A 3 18.31 -43.67 32.82
N LEU A 4 18.07 -42.36 33.00
CA LEU A 4 18.04 -41.63 34.29
C LEU A 4 19.33 -41.36 35.12
N LYS A 5 19.69 -40.06 35.19
CA LYS A 5 20.13 -39.25 36.38
C LYS A 5 20.03 -37.77 35.96
N SER A 6 19.27 -36.86 36.56
CA SER A 6 19.14 -36.41 37.96
C SER A 6 20.22 -35.41 38.43
N MET A 7 19.75 -34.17 38.66
CA MET A 7 20.26 -33.10 39.54
C MET A 7 21.43 -32.15 39.16
N LYS A 8 21.06 -30.86 39.11
CA LYS A 8 21.64 -29.66 39.77
C LYS A 8 22.70 -28.77 39.09
N ASN A 9 22.28 -27.49 38.98
CA ASN A 9 23.00 -26.24 39.23
C ASN A 9 24.19 -25.78 38.35
N LYS A 10 23.87 -24.75 37.55
CA LYS A 10 24.51 -23.41 37.48
C LYS A 10 26.02 -23.25 37.21
N TYR A 11 26.26 -22.34 36.27
CA TYR A 11 27.37 -21.36 36.10
C TYR A 11 28.47 -21.63 35.05
N VAL A 12 28.68 -20.56 34.25
CA VAL A 12 29.94 -20.04 33.69
C VAL A 12 30.47 -20.57 32.33
N VAL A 13 30.30 -19.71 31.32
CA VAL A 13 31.31 -19.24 30.33
C VAL A 13 32.03 -20.29 29.45
N MET A 14 31.49 -20.44 28.23
CA MET A 14 32.14 -20.03 26.96
C MET A 14 33.67 -20.22 26.85
N ASN A 15 34.15 -21.19 26.04
CA ASN A 15 34.97 -20.87 24.86
C ASN A 15 35.43 -22.04 23.96
N LEU A 16 35.49 -21.71 22.65
CA LEU A 16 36.48 -22.11 21.63
C LEU A 16 36.58 -23.55 21.05
N LEU A 17 36.39 -23.59 19.72
CA LEU A 17 37.23 -24.25 18.68
C LEU A 17 37.29 -25.80 18.62
N LYS A 18 37.44 -26.47 17.46
CA LYS A 18 37.21 -26.18 16.01
C LYS A 18 37.52 -27.48 15.23
N VAL A 19 37.04 -27.62 13.98
CA VAL A 19 37.40 -28.68 13.00
C VAL A 19 36.85 -30.09 13.36
N GLY A 20 36.35 -30.94 12.45
CA GLY A 20 36.05 -30.86 11.00
C GLY A 20 35.37 -32.18 10.57
N VAL A 21 34.45 -32.23 9.59
CA VAL A 21 34.67 -32.34 8.14
C VAL A 21 34.11 -33.69 7.60
N THR A 22 33.23 -33.61 6.58
CA THR A 22 32.70 -34.66 5.65
C THR A 22 31.97 -35.90 6.22
N ILE A 23 30.70 -36.21 5.88
CA ILE A 23 30.02 -36.51 4.58
C ILE A 23 30.23 -37.95 4.10
N SER A 24 29.12 -38.72 4.02
CA SER A 24 28.75 -39.78 3.03
C SER A 24 27.71 -40.75 3.67
N CYS A 25 26.75 -41.43 3.02
CA CYS A 25 25.93 -41.29 1.81
C CYS A 25 25.06 -42.59 1.70
N CYS A 26 23.84 -42.53 1.14
CA CYS A 26 23.05 -43.61 0.50
C CYS A 26 22.53 -44.91 1.22
N SER A 27 21.20 -45.01 1.29
CA SER A 27 20.32 -45.98 0.56
C SER A 27 20.14 -47.49 0.94
N HIS A 28 18.86 -47.82 1.21
CA HIS A 28 18.03 -48.92 0.62
C HIS A 28 17.92 -50.37 1.20
N LEU A 29 16.68 -50.68 1.65
CA LEU A 29 15.73 -51.77 1.24
C LEU A 29 15.93 -53.30 1.55
N PHE A 30 14.89 -53.83 2.23
CA PHE A 30 14.11 -55.10 2.08
C PHE A 30 14.60 -56.54 2.46
N ALA A 31 13.60 -57.31 2.98
CA ALA A 31 13.39 -58.78 2.98
C ALA A 31 14.27 -59.66 3.93
N CYS A 32 13.84 -60.81 4.49
CA CYS A 32 12.55 -61.54 4.53
C CYS A 32 12.53 -62.59 5.69
N GLY A 33 11.34 -62.97 6.20
CA GLY A 33 10.90 -64.38 6.24
C GLY A 33 10.77 -65.15 7.59
N GLY A 34 9.51 -65.55 7.91
CA GLY A 34 9.15 -66.77 8.67
C GLY A 34 8.72 -66.63 10.15
N ASP A 35 7.92 -67.53 10.75
CA ASP A 35 6.97 -68.51 10.18
C ASP A 35 6.01 -69.11 11.26
N SER A 36 4.90 -69.77 10.82
CA SER A 36 4.01 -70.69 11.58
C SER A 36 3.13 -70.08 12.73
N SER A 37 1.98 -70.65 13.18
CA SER A 37 1.17 -71.82 12.75
C SER A 37 -0.33 -71.70 13.15
N ASN A 38 -1.23 -72.38 12.40
CA ASN A 38 -2.58 -72.92 12.73
C ASN A 38 -3.52 -72.16 13.72
N SER A 39 -4.60 -71.49 13.29
CA SER A 39 -5.94 -71.98 12.85
C SER A 39 -6.84 -72.56 13.99
N SER A 40 -8.13 -72.21 14.19
CA SER A 40 -9.15 -71.70 13.25
C SER A 40 -10.39 -71.00 13.88
N LYS A 41 -10.92 -69.97 13.18
CA LYS A 41 -12.31 -69.43 13.13
C LYS A 41 -13.12 -68.98 14.39
N ALA A 42 -13.51 -67.69 14.31
CA ALA A 42 -14.80 -67.06 14.69
C ALA A 42 -15.04 -66.57 16.15
N THR A 43 -14.80 -65.27 16.37
CA THR A 43 -15.74 -64.27 16.96
C THR A 43 -15.23 -62.84 16.69
N VAL A 44 -16.13 -61.85 16.75
CA VAL A 44 -15.87 -60.39 16.57
C VAL A 44 -15.16 -59.78 17.79
N ASN A 45 -14.37 -58.72 17.57
CA ASN A 45 -14.15 -57.48 18.37
C ASN A 45 -12.98 -56.72 17.69
N ASP A 46 -13.08 -55.44 17.31
CA ASP A 46 -13.40 -54.21 18.08
C ASP A 46 -12.19 -53.67 18.87
N ASP A 47 -11.62 -52.58 18.36
CA ASP A 47 -10.61 -51.70 18.97
C ASP A 47 -10.73 -50.32 18.26
N GLY A 48 -11.82 -49.59 18.54
CA GLY A 48 -12.09 -48.27 17.94
C GLY A 48 -11.05 -47.20 18.30
N ARG A 49 -10.66 -46.37 17.31
CA ARG A 49 -9.69 -45.27 17.48
C ARG A 49 -10.40 -43.98 17.89
N GLU A 50 -10.00 -43.35 18.99
CA GLU A 50 -10.54 -42.04 19.40
C GLU A 50 -9.72 -40.86 18.86
N VAL A 51 -10.40 -39.80 18.41
CA VAL A 51 -9.79 -38.51 17.99
C VAL A 51 -10.59 -37.32 18.49
N GLY A 52 -9.94 -36.15 18.64
CA GLY A 52 -10.57 -34.95 19.18
C GLY A 52 -11.52 -34.26 18.21
N THR A 53 -11.19 -34.27 16.92
CA THR A 53 -11.98 -33.60 15.85
C THR A 53 -12.06 -34.43 14.56
N LEU A 54 -13.02 -34.13 13.70
CA LEU A 54 -13.17 -34.77 12.37
C LEU A 54 -11.89 -34.68 11.52
N ALA A 55 -11.09 -33.62 11.67
CA ALA A 55 -9.85 -33.44 10.92
C ALA A 55 -8.76 -34.48 11.30
N GLU A 56 -8.76 -34.96 12.54
CA GLU A 56 -7.76 -35.89 13.06
C GLU A 56 -8.02 -37.35 12.66
N MET A 57 -9.21 -37.67 12.12
CA MET A 57 -9.56 -39.00 11.62
C MET A 57 -8.64 -39.46 10.47
N GLY A 58 -8.11 -38.50 9.70
CA GLY A 58 -7.39 -38.75 8.45
C GLY A 58 -8.33 -39.22 7.34
N ARG A 59 -7.80 -39.37 6.12
CA ARG A 59 -8.61 -39.82 4.97
C ARG A 59 -9.13 -41.25 5.19
N CYS A 60 -10.38 -41.48 4.81
CA CYS A 60 -10.88 -42.83 4.54
C CYS A 60 -10.34 -43.25 3.17
N THR A 61 -9.75 -44.44 3.11
CA THR A 61 -9.01 -44.95 1.95
C THR A 61 -9.28 -46.45 1.84
N ILE A 62 -9.10 -47.03 0.66
CA ILE A 62 -9.34 -48.47 0.41
C ILE A 62 -8.61 -49.38 1.42
N GLU A 63 -7.43 -48.98 1.91
CA GLU A 63 -6.66 -49.71 2.93
C GLU A 63 -7.24 -49.65 4.36
N ARG A 64 -8.26 -48.79 4.57
CA ARG A 64 -8.93 -48.51 5.85
C ARG A 64 -10.44 -48.80 5.79
N GLU A 65 -10.90 -49.42 4.71
CA GLU A 65 -12.29 -49.83 4.51
C GLU A 65 -12.72 -50.77 5.65
N GLY A 66 -13.68 -50.33 6.48
CA GLY A 66 -14.12 -51.02 7.70
C GLY A 66 -13.56 -50.48 9.02
N ASP A 67 -12.62 -49.52 9.00
CA ASP A 67 -12.15 -48.83 10.23
C ASP A 67 -13.32 -48.09 10.91
N THR A 68 -13.38 -48.15 12.25
CA THR A 68 -14.23 -47.26 13.07
C THR A 68 -13.41 -46.28 13.90
N VAL A 69 -13.86 -45.03 13.96
CA VAL A 69 -13.22 -43.92 14.68
C VAL A 69 -14.24 -43.15 15.51
N TYR A 70 -14.06 -43.10 16.83
CA TYR A 70 -14.86 -42.26 17.73
C TYR A 70 -14.38 -40.82 17.69
N VAL A 71 -15.29 -39.86 17.47
CA VAL A 71 -14.96 -38.44 17.33
C VAL A 71 -15.52 -37.66 18.51
N ALA A 72 -14.64 -37.24 19.43
CA ALA A 72 -15.03 -36.68 20.72
C ALA A 72 -15.85 -35.37 20.61
N GLU A 73 -15.61 -34.53 19.59
CA GLU A 73 -16.44 -33.33 19.35
C GLU A 73 -17.86 -33.63 18.84
N LYS A 74 -18.10 -34.84 18.32
CA LYS A 74 -19.41 -35.29 17.79
C LYS A 74 -20.10 -36.31 18.68
N LEU A 75 -19.38 -36.92 19.62
CA LEU A 75 -19.85 -37.97 20.53
C LEU A 75 -20.38 -39.23 19.82
N THR A 76 -19.91 -39.50 18.61
CA THR A 76 -20.37 -40.60 17.73
C THR A 76 -19.18 -41.31 17.06
N ASP A 77 -19.42 -42.55 16.65
CA ASP A 77 -18.51 -43.37 15.87
C ASP A 77 -18.71 -43.15 14.37
N TYR A 78 -17.62 -43.11 13.61
CA TYR A 78 -17.63 -43.05 12.16
C TYR A 78 -16.99 -44.29 11.55
N LEU A 79 -17.64 -44.88 10.54
CA LEU A 79 -17.17 -46.04 9.78
C LEU A 79 -16.60 -45.61 8.42
N CYS A 80 -15.39 -46.05 8.07
CA CYS A 80 -14.82 -45.84 6.74
C CYS A 80 -15.43 -46.84 5.74
N GLN A 81 -16.22 -46.36 4.79
CA GLN A 81 -16.84 -47.17 3.74
C GLN A 81 -16.87 -46.42 2.40
N ASN A 82 -16.52 -47.11 1.30
CA ASN A 82 -16.39 -46.55 -0.06
C ASN A 82 -15.52 -45.27 -0.10
N ASN A 83 -14.35 -45.27 0.54
CA ASN A 83 -13.47 -44.09 0.71
C ASN A 83 -14.12 -42.87 1.43
N THR A 84 -15.25 -43.05 2.13
CA THR A 84 -15.96 -41.99 2.86
C THR A 84 -16.16 -42.39 4.33
N TRP A 85 -16.05 -41.44 5.27
CA TRP A 85 -16.43 -41.67 6.67
C TRP A 85 -17.95 -41.49 6.81
N ILE A 86 -18.65 -42.50 7.32
CA ILE A 86 -20.09 -42.52 7.56
C ILE A 86 -20.36 -42.39 9.06
N ASP A 87 -21.19 -41.44 9.47
CA ASP A 87 -21.62 -41.29 10.86
C ASP A 87 -22.56 -42.45 11.25
N LEU A 88 -22.22 -43.21 12.28
CA LEU A 88 -23.04 -44.34 12.72
C LEU A 88 -24.23 -43.92 13.58
N SER A 89 -24.29 -42.69 14.09
CA SER A 89 -25.46 -42.18 14.82
C SER A 89 -26.68 -41.95 13.93
N GLU A 90 -26.48 -41.83 12.61
CA GLU A 90 -27.56 -41.69 11.63
C GLU A 90 -28.16 -43.05 11.19
N ILE A 91 -27.65 -44.19 11.70
CA ILE A 91 -28.03 -45.54 11.27
C ILE A 91 -28.66 -46.36 12.42
N SER A 92 -29.76 -45.86 13.00
CA SER A 92 -30.69 -46.71 13.77
C SER A 92 -32.12 -46.17 13.83
N ASP A 93 -32.98 -46.57 12.88
CA ASP A 93 -34.15 -47.42 13.17
C ASP A 93 -34.97 -47.65 11.88
N GLY A 94 -35.45 -48.87 11.69
CA GLY A 94 -36.08 -49.29 10.43
C GLY A 94 -37.53 -49.78 10.55
N ASN A 95 -38.07 -50.10 9.37
CA ASN A 95 -39.23 -50.97 9.07
C ASN A 95 -40.57 -50.33 8.64
N ASN A 96 -40.92 -50.69 7.39
CA ASN A 96 -42.22 -50.92 6.76
C ASN A 96 -43.00 -49.79 6.04
N PRO A 97 -43.58 -50.10 4.84
CA PRO A 97 -44.43 -49.22 4.00
C PRO A 97 -45.92 -49.68 4.02
N PRO A 98 -46.83 -49.20 3.14
CA PRO A 98 -46.93 -47.95 2.36
C PRO A 98 -48.23 -47.15 2.65
N ASP A 99 -48.57 -46.22 1.74
CA ASP A 99 -49.91 -45.74 1.36
C ASP A 99 -50.56 -44.49 2.02
N VAL A 100 -51.49 -43.94 1.21
CA VAL A 100 -52.56 -42.96 1.50
C VAL A 100 -52.25 -41.47 1.33
N MET A 101 -52.39 -41.01 0.08
CA MET A 101 -52.98 -39.70 -0.25
C MET A 101 -54.43 -39.64 0.29
N PRO A 102 -54.87 -38.49 0.84
CA PRO A 102 -55.73 -37.59 0.07
C PRO A 102 -55.41 -36.10 0.34
N GLY A 103 -55.80 -35.13 -0.50
CA GLY A 103 -56.61 -35.19 -1.73
C GLY A 103 -57.67 -34.08 -1.74
N SER A 104 -57.94 -33.50 -2.91
CA SER A 104 -58.95 -32.43 -3.17
C SER A 104 -58.69 -31.09 -2.44
N SER A 105 -59.14 -29.92 -2.91
CA SER A 105 -59.69 -29.41 -4.17
C SER A 105 -59.61 -27.87 -4.09
N SER A 106 -59.61 -27.05 -5.15
CA SER A 106 -60.61 -27.02 -6.22
C SER A 106 -60.12 -26.21 -7.43
N ALA A 107 -60.58 -26.62 -8.62
CA ALA A 107 -60.60 -25.78 -9.82
C ALA A 107 -61.58 -24.58 -9.60
N MET A 108 -61.60 -23.51 -10.39
CA MET A 108 -61.95 -23.52 -11.82
C MET A 108 -61.50 -22.26 -12.57
N SER A 109 -61.05 -22.51 -13.79
CA SER A 109 -61.08 -21.64 -14.97
C SER A 109 -62.33 -20.75 -15.13
N VAL A 110 -62.17 -19.58 -15.76
CA VAL A 110 -62.95 -19.19 -16.96
C VAL A 110 -62.04 -18.44 -17.95
N SER A 111 -62.17 -18.75 -19.23
CA SER A 111 -61.53 -18.11 -20.38
C SER A 111 -62.40 -17.02 -21.02
N SER A 112 -61.79 -16.00 -21.65
CA SER A 112 -62.20 -15.56 -23.00
C SER A 112 -61.22 -14.58 -23.65
N SER A 113 -61.18 -14.62 -24.98
CA SER A 113 -60.30 -13.85 -25.88
C SER A 113 -61.01 -12.60 -26.42
N ALA A 114 -60.27 -11.56 -26.87
CA ALA A 114 -60.44 -10.92 -28.19
C ALA A 114 -59.51 -9.67 -28.45
N THR A 115 -58.87 -9.67 -29.63
CA THR A 115 -58.63 -8.55 -30.59
C THR A 115 -57.90 -7.23 -30.19
N SER A 116 -56.65 -7.09 -30.69
CA SER A 116 -56.11 -6.06 -31.62
C SER A 116 -56.70 -4.63 -31.65
N GLU A 117 -55.90 -3.55 -31.72
CA GLU A 117 -55.25 -3.06 -32.98
C GLU A 117 -54.04 -2.10 -32.81
N ASN A 118 -53.06 -2.27 -33.72
CA ASN A 118 -52.13 -1.32 -34.39
C ASN A 118 -51.56 -0.04 -33.71
N SER A 119 -50.22 0.11 -33.72
CA SER A 119 -49.52 0.87 -34.80
C SER A 119 -47.97 0.82 -34.74
N GLU A 120 -47.37 0.41 -35.86
CA GLU A 120 -46.12 0.87 -36.53
C GLU A 120 -44.94 1.40 -35.66
N SER A 121 -43.77 0.75 -35.55
CA SER A 121 -42.79 0.21 -36.52
C SER A 121 -41.70 1.20 -37.00
N VAL A 122 -40.46 0.96 -36.56
CA VAL A 122 -39.24 1.15 -37.38
C VAL A 122 -38.32 -0.04 -37.10
N ALA A 123 -37.82 -0.68 -38.14
CA ALA A 123 -36.88 -1.79 -38.04
C ALA A 123 -35.49 -1.36 -38.54
N SER A 124 -34.43 -1.78 -37.85
CA SER A 124 -33.08 -1.85 -38.43
C SER A 124 -32.52 -3.24 -38.17
N SER A 125 -32.45 -4.05 -39.22
CA SER A 125 -31.89 -5.39 -39.20
C SER A 125 -30.37 -5.39 -39.31
N SER A 126 -29.68 -6.14 -38.45
CA SER A 126 -28.30 -6.61 -38.65
C SER A 126 -28.21 -8.12 -38.41
N SER A 127 -28.74 -8.90 -39.35
CA SER A 127 -28.59 -10.35 -39.36
C SER A 127 -27.20 -10.75 -39.84
N LEU A 128 -26.39 -11.35 -38.97
CA LEU A 128 -25.15 -12.03 -39.35
C LEU A 128 -25.23 -13.53 -39.03
N ASN A 129 -25.10 -14.30 -40.11
CA ASN A 129 -24.86 -15.75 -40.24
C ASN A 129 -24.94 -16.62 -38.98
N LYS A 130 -26.12 -17.21 -38.78
CA LYS A 130 -26.31 -18.40 -37.95
C LYS A 130 -26.09 -19.64 -38.82
N GLU A 131 -24.85 -20.14 -38.92
CA GLU A 131 -24.64 -21.50 -39.43
C GLU A 131 -25.15 -22.50 -38.40
N ALA A 132 -26.01 -23.41 -38.84
CA ALA A 132 -26.74 -24.31 -37.96
C ALA A 132 -25.87 -25.51 -37.54
N TYR A 133 -25.16 -25.38 -36.41
CA TYR A 133 -24.83 -26.54 -35.60
C TYR A 133 -26.13 -27.30 -35.26
N SER A 134 -26.11 -28.63 -35.35
CA SER A 134 -27.29 -29.43 -35.01
C SER A 134 -27.64 -29.19 -33.54
N GLY A 135 -28.93 -29.03 -33.25
CA GLY A 135 -29.39 -28.68 -31.90
C GLY A 135 -29.05 -29.69 -30.81
N ASP A 136 -28.53 -30.86 -31.16
CA ASP A 136 -28.07 -31.91 -30.26
C ASP A 136 -26.62 -31.73 -29.76
N SER A 137 -25.78 -30.90 -30.41
CA SER A 137 -24.37 -30.73 -30.02
C SER A 137 -24.10 -29.61 -29.00
N LEU A 138 -25.09 -28.75 -28.72
CA LEU A 138 -24.99 -27.67 -27.74
C LEU A 138 -25.22 -28.20 -26.31
N VAL A 139 -24.34 -27.88 -25.36
CA VAL A 139 -24.47 -28.24 -23.94
C VAL A 139 -25.27 -27.18 -23.17
N VAL A 140 -25.08 -25.89 -23.50
CA VAL A 140 -25.92 -24.78 -23.02
C VAL A 140 -26.79 -24.31 -24.18
N LYS A 141 -28.10 -24.16 -23.98
CA LYS A 141 -29.06 -23.82 -25.06
C LYS A 141 -29.93 -22.63 -24.66
N ASN A 142 -29.80 -21.53 -25.40
CA ASN A 142 -30.62 -20.31 -25.31
C ASN A 142 -30.92 -19.87 -23.86
N ARG A 143 -29.89 -19.80 -23.02
CA ARG A 143 -30.02 -19.47 -21.59
C ARG A 143 -29.68 -18.01 -21.35
N SER A 144 -30.46 -17.33 -20.51
CA SER A 144 -30.02 -16.05 -19.94
C SER A 144 -29.14 -16.29 -18.73
N ILE A 145 -27.93 -15.74 -18.74
CA ILE A 145 -27.01 -15.75 -17.60
C ILE A 145 -27.12 -14.40 -16.90
N LEU A 146 -27.39 -14.42 -15.60
CA LEU A 146 -27.60 -13.23 -14.78
C LEU A 146 -26.59 -13.20 -13.64
N GLY A 147 -26.26 -12.02 -13.12
CA GLY A 147 -25.32 -11.90 -12.02
C GLY A 147 -25.12 -10.47 -11.56
N VAL A 148 -24.24 -10.29 -10.57
CA VAL A 148 -23.74 -8.98 -10.17
C VAL A 148 -22.22 -8.90 -10.34
N ALA A 149 -21.73 -7.75 -10.82
CA ALA A 149 -20.33 -7.39 -10.93
C ALA A 149 -19.93 -6.49 -9.75
N GLN A 150 -19.11 -7.01 -8.82
CA GLN A 150 -18.86 -6.36 -7.52
C GLN A 150 -17.43 -6.52 -6.98
N LYS A 151 -16.69 -5.40 -6.93
CA LYS A 151 -15.70 -5.10 -5.88
C LYS A 151 -16.46 -4.35 -4.78
N GLY A 152 -16.70 -3.05 -4.98
CA GLY A 152 -18.04 -2.47 -4.83
C GLY A 152 -18.78 -2.50 -6.18
N PRO A 153 -20.01 -1.96 -6.31
CA PRO A 153 -20.75 -2.03 -7.57
C PRO A 153 -19.97 -1.39 -8.73
N PHE A 154 -19.87 -2.11 -9.84
CA PHE A 154 -19.34 -1.55 -11.08
C PHE A 154 -20.28 -0.48 -11.64
N MET A 155 -19.72 0.50 -12.35
CA MET A 155 -20.47 1.59 -12.95
C MET A 155 -21.48 1.06 -13.99
N PHE A 156 -22.70 1.60 -13.99
CA PHE A 156 -23.70 1.35 -15.03
C PHE A 156 -23.09 1.57 -16.43
N GLY A 157 -23.31 0.63 -17.35
CA GLY A 157 -22.69 0.64 -18.69
C GLY A 157 -21.26 0.06 -18.75
N SER A 158 -20.71 -0.49 -17.66
CA SER A 158 -19.44 -1.23 -17.72
C SER A 158 -19.63 -2.52 -18.54
N PRO A 159 -18.79 -2.80 -19.55
CA PRO A 159 -18.95 -3.98 -20.39
C PRO A 159 -18.72 -5.29 -19.61
N VAL A 160 -19.54 -6.29 -19.94
CA VAL A 160 -19.49 -7.66 -19.40
C VAL A 160 -19.38 -8.65 -20.57
N TYR A 161 -18.35 -9.48 -20.56
CA TYR A 161 -18.12 -10.52 -21.57
C TYR A 161 -18.31 -11.91 -20.98
N LEU A 162 -19.04 -12.78 -21.67
CA LEU A 162 -19.03 -14.22 -21.41
C LEU A 162 -18.31 -14.93 -22.55
N ARG A 163 -17.18 -15.56 -22.23
CA ARG A 163 -16.28 -16.26 -23.16
C ARG A 163 -16.39 -17.76 -22.94
N GLU A 164 -16.67 -18.53 -23.98
CA GLU A 164 -16.70 -20.00 -23.89
C GLU A 164 -15.28 -20.56 -23.73
N LEU A 165 -15.14 -21.61 -22.90
CA LEU A 165 -13.88 -22.32 -22.64
C LEU A 165 -14.01 -23.81 -23.00
N THR A 166 -12.98 -24.44 -23.58
CA THR A 166 -13.01 -25.87 -23.93
C THR A 166 -13.11 -26.79 -22.70
N GLU A 167 -13.77 -27.95 -22.85
CA GLU A 167 -13.95 -28.94 -21.76
C GLU A 167 -12.64 -29.57 -21.28
N ASP A 168 -11.61 -29.63 -22.14
CA ASP A 168 -10.37 -30.38 -21.93
C ASP A 168 -9.23 -29.57 -21.28
N SER A 169 -9.19 -28.26 -21.52
CA SER A 169 -8.03 -27.41 -21.23
C SER A 169 -8.40 -25.97 -20.84
N LEU A 170 -9.71 -25.67 -20.75
CA LEU A 170 -10.27 -24.35 -20.47
C LEU A 170 -9.68 -23.23 -21.35
N LYS A 171 -9.38 -23.55 -22.61
CA LYS A 171 -8.92 -22.57 -23.61
C LYS A 171 -10.12 -21.84 -24.20
N TYR A 172 -9.97 -20.55 -24.47
CA TYR A 172 -10.98 -19.76 -25.16
C TYR A 172 -11.29 -20.32 -26.56
N THR A 173 -12.57 -20.55 -26.88
CA THR A 173 -12.99 -21.19 -28.15
C THR A 173 -13.14 -20.24 -29.33
N GLY A 174 -13.21 -18.92 -29.07
CA GLY A 174 -13.64 -17.92 -30.05
C GLY A 174 -15.08 -17.44 -29.88
N MET A 175 -15.91 -18.11 -29.07
CA MET A 175 -17.28 -17.65 -28.79
C MET A 175 -17.33 -16.63 -27.64
N VAL A 176 -17.77 -15.41 -27.94
CA VAL A 176 -18.05 -14.32 -27.00
C VAL A 176 -19.51 -13.92 -27.07
N TYR A 177 -20.10 -13.69 -25.90
CA TYR A 177 -21.29 -12.87 -25.70
C TYR A 177 -20.88 -11.61 -24.95
N GLU A 178 -21.51 -10.49 -25.28
CA GLU A 178 -21.26 -9.17 -24.69
C GLU A 178 -22.61 -8.58 -24.22
N ASP A 179 -22.59 -7.96 -23.05
CA ASP A 179 -23.67 -7.14 -22.50
C ASP A 179 -23.04 -6.07 -21.57
N GLU A 180 -23.84 -5.36 -20.77
CA GLU A 180 -23.34 -4.31 -19.87
C GLU A 180 -23.94 -4.39 -18.46
N VAL A 181 -23.30 -3.70 -17.50
CA VAL A 181 -23.85 -3.52 -16.15
C VAL A 181 -25.12 -2.65 -16.22
N SER A 182 -26.25 -3.30 -15.99
CA SER A 182 -27.62 -2.79 -16.13
C SER A 182 -28.18 -2.09 -14.87
N SER A 183 -27.42 -2.03 -13.77
CA SER A 183 -27.87 -1.36 -12.53
C SER A 183 -26.74 -0.75 -11.71
N ASN A 184 -27.09 0.20 -10.83
CA ASN A 184 -26.18 0.79 -9.85
C ASN A 184 -25.75 -0.17 -8.71
N LYS A 185 -26.29 -1.40 -8.65
CA LYS A 185 -25.82 -2.48 -7.76
C LYS A 185 -24.85 -3.45 -8.44
N GLY A 186 -24.57 -3.24 -9.74
CA GLY A 186 -23.72 -4.12 -10.54
C GLY A 186 -24.48 -5.23 -11.28
N ASP A 187 -25.82 -5.25 -11.28
CA ASP A 187 -26.60 -6.31 -11.93
C ASP A 187 -26.36 -6.33 -13.46
N PHE A 188 -26.22 -7.51 -14.06
CA PHE A 188 -26.15 -7.71 -15.51
C PHE A 188 -26.94 -8.95 -15.93
N VAL A 189 -27.34 -9.01 -17.21
CA VAL A 189 -28.03 -10.16 -17.81
C VAL A 189 -27.54 -10.34 -19.24
N ILE A 190 -26.86 -11.45 -19.52
CA ILE A 190 -26.43 -11.84 -20.87
C ILE A 190 -27.47 -12.81 -21.46
N PRO A 191 -28.28 -12.38 -22.45
CA PRO A 191 -29.39 -13.20 -22.96
C PRO A 191 -28.96 -14.22 -24.02
N ASN A 192 -29.75 -15.29 -24.18
CA ASN A 192 -29.69 -16.25 -25.30
C ASN A 192 -28.34 -17.00 -25.47
N VAL A 193 -27.53 -17.13 -24.43
CA VAL A 193 -26.25 -17.84 -24.41
C VAL A 193 -26.45 -19.30 -24.82
N SER A 194 -25.66 -19.75 -25.79
CA SER A 194 -25.72 -21.11 -26.36
C SER A 194 -24.31 -21.62 -26.64
N LEU A 195 -23.84 -22.60 -25.86
CA LEU A 195 -22.46 -23.06 -25.84
C LEU A 195 -22.36 -24.55 -26.21
N LEU A 196 -21.26 -24.91 -26.88
CA LEU A 196 -20.83 -26.29 -27.13
C LEU A 196 -20.18 -26.89 -25.88
N SER A 197 -19.49 -26.07 -25.08
CA SER A 197 -18.90 -26.44 -23.79
C SER A 197 -19.75 -25.94 -22.61
N PRO A 198 -19.79 -26.63 -21.47
CA PRO A 198 -20.42 -26.09 -20.26
C PRO A 198 -19.61 -24.99 -19.58
N TYR A 199 -18.30 -24.86 -19.85
CA TYR A 199 -17.43 -23.94 -19.13
C TYR A 199 -17.35 -22.58 -19.80
N ALA A 200 -17.38 -21.52 -18.99
CA ALA A 200 -17.25 -20.15 -19.43
C ALA A 200 -16.38 -19.32 -18.48
N CYS A 201 -15.76 -18.27 -19.01
CA CYS A 201 -15.20 -17.16 -18.26
C CYS A 201 -16.16 -15.98 -18.40
N VAL A 202 -16.66 -15.44 -17.29
CA VAL A 202 -17.31 -14.13 -17.27
C VAL A 202 -16.28 -13.09 -16.85
N GLU A 203 -16.16 -12.03 -17.63
CA GLU A 203 -15.24 -10.91 -17.46
C GLU A 203 -16.06 -9.63 -17.34
N VAL A 204 -15.72 -8.75 -16.41
CA VAL A 204 -16.24 -7.37 -16.35
C VAL A 204 -15.08 -6.40 -16.31
N HIS A 205 -15.17 -5.30 -17.06
CA HIS A 205 -14.15 -4.24 -17.06
C HIS A 205 -14.81 -2.88 -16.81
N GLY A 206 -14.29 -2.11 -15.86
CA GLY A 206 -14.78 -0.75 -15.62
C GLY A 206 -14.35 -0.14 -14.28
N GLN A 207 -14.86 1.05 -14.01
CA GLN A 207 -14.74 1.72 -12.72
C GLN A 207 -15.72 1.11 -11.71
N TYR A 208 -15.33 1.06 -10.44
CA TYR A 208 -16.11 0.49 -9.35
C TYR A 208 -16.26 1.49 -8.21
N ARG A 209 -17.34 1.38 -7.43
CA ARG A 209 -17.51 2.15 -6.19
C ARG A 209 -16.54 1.65 -5.12
N ASN A 210 -15.85 2.58 -4.45
CA ASN A 210 -14.93 2.32 -3.36
C ASN A 210 -15.65 2.50 -2.00
N GLU A 211 -15.74 1.42 -1.23
CA GLU A 211 -16.50 1.31 0.02
C GLU A 211 -15.95 2.20 1.14
N ILE A 212 -14.65 2.49 1.12
CA ILE A 212 -13.96 3.34 2.12
C ILE A 212 -14.20 4.83 1.82
N THR A 213 -14.13 5.25 0.56
CA THR A 213 -14.24 6.67 0.18
C THR A 213 -15.66 7.12 -0.17
N GLY A 214 -16.54 6.20 -0.57
CA GLY A 214 -17.89 6.50 -1.06
C GLY A 214 -17.96 6.84 -2.56
N GLU A 215 -16.83 7.10 -3.19
CA GLU A 215 -16.72 7.56 -4.58
C GLU A 215 -16.46 6.41 -5.58
N TYR A 216 -16.46 6.70 -6.87
CA TYR A 216 -15.94 5.76 -7.89
C TYR A 216 -14.40 5.77 -7.91
N SER A 217 -13.80 4.63 -8.27
CA SER A 217 -12.39 4.54 -8.62
C SER A 217 -12.07 5.44 -9.81
N ARG A 218 -10.86 6.00 -9.85
CA ARG A 218 -10.40 6.79 -11.01
C ARG A 218 -9.98 5.89 -12.16
N ASP A 219 -9.26 4.83 -11.82
CA ASP A 219 -8.81 3.80 -12.76
C ASP A 219 -9.84 2.66 -12.84
N SER A 220 -9.94 2.03 -14.02
CA SER A 220 -10.74 0.83 -14.23
C SER A 220 -9.99 -0.44 -13.79
N ILE A 221 -10.72 -1.49 -13.43
CA ILE A 221 -10.18 -2.83 -13.19
C ILE A 221 -10.95 -3.87 -14.01
N SER A 222 -10.30 -4.98 -14.36
CA SER A 222 -10.98 -6.18 -14.88
C SER A 222 -11.11 -7.23 -13.77
N LEU A 223 -12.30 -7.81 -13.61
CA LEU A 223 -12.51 -9.01 -12.79
C LEU A 223 -12.95 -10.19 -13.66
N PHE A 224 -12.56 -11.39 -13.25
CA PHE A 224 -12.85 -12.64 -13.97
C PHE A 224 -13.62 -13.61 -13.06
N ALA A 225 -14.41 -14.49 -13.66
CA ALA A 225 -15.06 -15.60 -12.99
C ALA A 225 -15.08 -16.84 -13.91
N LEU A 226 -14.38 -17.90 -13.50
CA LEU A 226 -14.50 -19.22 -14.12
C LEU A 226 -15.77 -19.90 -13.61
N THR A 227 -16.63 -20.41 -14.51
CA THR A 227 -17.89 -21.06 -14.11
C THR A 227 -18.22 -22.30 -14.94
N ASP A 228 -18.96 -23.23 -14.33
CA ASP A 228 -19.61 -24.38 -14.97
C ASP A 228 -21.11 -24.09 -15.08
N LEU A 229 -21.60 -23.99 -16.32
CA LEU A 229 -23.00 -23.75 -16.63
C LEU A 229 -23.82 -25.05 -16.73
N LYS A 230 -23.21 -26.23 -16.73
CA LYS A 230 -23.95 -27.52 -16.80
C LYS A 230 -24.78 -27.75 -15.54
N THR A 231 -24.18 -27.46 -14.39
CA THR A 231 -24.74 -27.73 -13.07
C THR A 231 -24.82 -26.45 -12.25
N ALA A 232 -26.04 -26.07 -11.88
CA ALA A 232 -26.26 -25.30 -10.67
C ALA A 232 -25.89 -26.23 -9.52
N LEU A 233 -24.63 -26.17 -9.09
CA LEU A 233 -24.17 -26.92 -7.93
C LEU A 233 -24.76 -26.36 -6.60
N SER A 234 -25.61 -25.32 -6.71
CA SER A 234 -26.68 -24.99 -5.77
C SER A 234 -27.85 -25.96 -5.91
N ASP A 235 -27.93 -26.83 -4.92
CA ASP A 235 -29.13 -27.51 -4.42
C ASP A 235 -29.52 -28.83 -5.12
N GLU A 236 -30.28 -29.63 -4.38
CA GLU A 236 -30.41 -31.10 -4.45
C GLU A 236 -31.12 -31.63 -5.70
N LYS A 237 -31.28 -30.80 -6.73
CA LYS A 237 -32.17 -31.03 -7.88
C LYS A 237 -31.46 -31.08 -9.24
N ASN A 238 -30.14 -30.87 -9.27
CA ASN A 238 -29.34 -31.04 -10.50
C ASN A 238 -29.76 -30.09 -11.65
N GLU A 239 -30.30 -28.92 -11.30
CA GLU A 239 -30.75 -27.89 -12.25
C GLU A 239 -29.56 -27.21 -12.95
N PRO A 240 -29.73 -26.53 -14.10
CA PRO A 240 -28.63 -25.85 -14.78
C PRO A 240 -28.34 -24.44 -14.23
N ARG A 241 -27.06 -24.05 -14.12
CA ARG A 241 -26.67 -22.72 -13.59
C ARG A 241 -27.13 -21.59 -14.51
N ASN A 242 -27.73 -20.57 -13.89
CA ASN A 242 -28.10 -19.30 -14.53
C ASN A 242 -27.56 -18.06 -13.78
N LYS A 243 -27.34 -18.10 -12.46
CA LYS A 243 -26.65 -17.04 -11.67
C LYS A 243 -25.12 -17.25 -11.70
N VAL A 244 -24.38 -16.22 -12.13
CA VAL A 244 -22.92 -16.14 -12.13
C VAL A 244 -22.50 -14.73 -11.71
N ASN A 245 -22.20 -14.53 -10.44
CA ASN A 245 -21.63 -13.26 -9.98
C ASN A 245 -20.15 -13.18 -10.34
N VAL A 246 -19.65 -11.98 -10.63
CA VAL A 246 -18.23 -11.69 -10.82
C VAL A 246 -17.79 -10.80 -9.67
N ASN A 247 -16.87 -11.29 -8.83
CA ASN A 247 -16.45 -10.58 -7.62
C ASN A 247 -14.95 -10.74 -7.38
N LEU A 248 -14.45 -10.14 -6.30
CA LEU A 248 -13.01 -10.20 -6.02
C LEU A 248 -12.52 -11.64 -5.76
N LEU A 249 -13.31 -12.47 -5.08
CA LEU A 249 -12.92 -13.87 -4.84
C LEU A 249 -12.84 -14.66 -6.15
N THR A 250 -13.85 -14.56 -7.04
CA THR A 250 -13.83 -15.27 -8.34
C THR A 250 -12.61 -14.88 -9.19
N HIS A 251 -12.11 -13.66 -9.03
CA HIS A 251 -10.96 -13.14 -9.75
C HIS A 251 -9.63 -13.63 -9.16
N LEU A 252 -9.46 -13.58 -7.82
CA LEU A 252 -8.28 -14.14 -7.14
C LEU A 252 -8.18 -15.67 -7.36
N GLU A 253 -9.32 -16.34 -7.42
CA GLU A 253 -9.45 -17.78 -7.68
C GLU A 253 -9.07 -18.18 -9.11
N TYR A 254 -9.30 -17.31 -10.10
CA TYR A 254 -9.29 -17.63 -11.53
C TYR A 254 -8.01 -18.33 -12.01
N SER A 255 -6.85 -17.71 -11.81
CA SER A 255 -5.57 -18.25 -12.28
C SER A 255 -5.21 -19.56 -11.57
N ARG A 256 -5.46 -19.63 -10.26
CA ARG A 256 -5.23 -20.83 -9.44
C ARG A 256 -6.11 -22.00 -9.88
N ALA A 257 -7.38 -21.75 -10.15
CA ALA A 257 -8.30 -22.76 -10.67
C ALA A 257 -7.87 -23.25 -12.07
N LEU A 258 -7.47 -22.35 -12.98
CA LEU A 258 -6.92 -22.73 -14.29
C LEU A 258 -5.65 -23.58 -14.17
N TYR A 259 -4.74 -23.22 -13.26
CA TYR A 259 -3.53 -24.00 -12.99
C TYR A 259 -3.85 -25.41 -12.50
N LEU A 260 -4.77 -25.56 -11.54
CA LEU A 260 -5.20 -26.85 -11.00
C LEU A 260 -5.91 -27.71 -12.06
N VAL A 261 -6.77 -27.14 -12.91
CA VAL A 261 -7.40 -27.90 -14.02
C VAL A 261 -6.35 -28.40 -15.01
N ARG A 262 -5.32 -27.60 -15.32
CA ARG A 262 -4.17 -28.04 -16.14
C ARG A 262 -3.32 -29.15 -15.46
N LYS A 263 -3.45 -29.36 -14.15
CA LYS A 263 -2.90 -30.54 -13.43
C LYS A 263 -3.84 -31.75 -13.42
N GLY A 264 -4.99 -31.69 -14.08
CA GLY A 264 -5.96 -32.79 -14.20
C GLY A 264 -7.08 -32.78 -13.16
N TYR A 265 -7.25 -31.69 -12.39
CA TYR A 265 -8.40 -31.53 -11.51
C TYR A 265 -9.66 -31.19 -12.34
N SER A 266 -10.84 -31.64 -11.90
CA SER A 266 -12.09 -31.14 -12.47
C SER A 266 -12.28 -29.66 -12.10
N VAL A 267 -13.03 -28.90 -12.90
CA VAL A 267 -13.32 -27.48 -12.62
C VAL A 267 -13.86 -27.31 -11.20
N TYR A 268 -14.83 -28.13 -10.78
CA TYR A 268 -15.35 -28.13 -9.41
C TYR A 268 -14.27 -28.32 -8.33
N ALA A 269 -13.38 -29.31 -8.50
CA ALA A 269 -12.35 -29.61 -7.51
C ALA A 269 -11.26 -28.53 -7.46
N ALA A 270 -10.85 -28.03 -8.63
CA ALA A 270 -9.89 -26.93 -8.76
C ALA A 270 -10.41 -25.64 -8.12
N LYS A 271 -11.65 -25.26 -8.44
CA LYS A 271 -12.34 -24.10 -7.86
C LYS A 271 -12.43 -24.19 -6.34
N LYS A 272 -13.00 -25.30 -5.84
CA LYS A 272 -13.14 -25.56 -4.40
C LYS A 272 -11.80 -25.52 -3.66
N GLN A 273 -10.73 -26.05 -4.25
CA GLN A 273 -9.39 -25.99 -3.65
C GLN A 273 -8.86 -24.55 -3.63
N ALA A 274 -8.98 -23.80 -4.74
CA ALA A 274 -8.55 -22.41 -4.81
C ALA A 274 -9.29 -21.52 -3.79
N ASP A 275 -10.62 -21.63 -3.69
CA ASP A 275 -11.43 -20.94 -2.67
C ASP A 275 -10.97 -21.27 -1.24
N GLN A 276 -10.69 -22.55 -0.94
CA GLN A 276 -10.21 -22.99 0.38
C GLN A 276 -8.82 -22.46 0.71
N GLU A 277 -7.90 -22.49 -0.26
CA GLU A 277 -6.53 -21.97 -0.12
C GLU A 277 -6.57 -20.45 0.12
N ILE A 278 -7.34 -19.69 -0.67
CA ILE A 278 -7.47 -18.22 -0.51
C ILE A 278 -8.06 -17.86 0.86
N MET A 279 -9.16 -18.50 1.27
CA MET A 279 -9.76 -18.24 2.58
C MET A 279 -8.79 -18.54 3.72
N THR A 280 -7.98 -19.61 3.61
CA THR A 280 -6.92 -19.94 4.57
C THR A 280 -5.81 -18.88 4.56
N ALA A 281 -5.40 -18.38 3.40
CA ALA A 281 -4.40 -17.32 3.28
C ALA A 281 -4.85 -16.02 3.97
N PHE A 282 -6.15 -15.73 3.98
CA PHE A 282 -6.77 -14.63 4.71
C PHE A 282 -7.22 -14.99 6.15
N GLU A 283 -6.76 -16.10 6.73
CA GLU A 283 -7.10 -16.53 8.10
C GLU A 283 -8.62 -16.67 8.38
N LEU A 284 -9.42 -16.88 7.32
CA LEU A 284 -10.88 -16.96 7.38
C LEU A 284 -11.37 -18.43 7.29
N PRO A 285 -12.46 -18.79 8.00
CA PRO A 285 -13.14 -20.07 7.85
C PRO A 285 -13.55 -20.39 6.41
N THR A 286 -13.32 -21.62 5.95
CA THR A 286 -13.68 -22.07 4.61
C THR A 286 -15.18 -22.38 4.48
N THR A 287 -16.05 -21.37 4.57
CA THR A 287 -17.52 -21.52 4.40
C THR A 287 -17.99 -21.34 2.95
N VAL A 288 -17.10 -20.95 2.03
CA VAL A 288 -17.42 -20.74 0.61
C VAL A 288 -17.78 -22.06 -0.06
N LYS A 289 -18.98 -22.11 -0.66
CA LYS A 289 -19.44 -23.25 -1.48
C LYS A 289 -19.13 -23.03 -2.97
N TYR A 290 -19.41 -21.83 -3.47
CA TYR A 290 -19.10 -21.35 -4.83
C TYR A 290 -18.87 -19.85 -4.80
N SER A 291 -17.71 -19.40 -5.26
CA SER A 291 -17.36 -17.99 -5.42
C SER A 291 -18.38 -17.20 -6.26
N GLU A 292 -18.95 -17.78 -7.34
CA GLU A 292 -19.92 -17.08 -8.21
C GLU A 292 -21.34 -16.96 -7.62
N ASN A 293 -21.60 -17.55 -6.45
CA ASN A 293 -22.86 -17.36 -5.74
C ASN A 293 -22.80 -16.17 -4.77
N LEU A 294 -21.59 -15.73 -4.39
CA LEU A 294 -21.38 -14.71 -3.37
C LEU A 294 -21.63 -13.31 -3.93
N SER A 295 -22.17 -12.44 -3.08
CA SER A 295 -22.46 -11.04 -3.36
C SER A 295 -22.01 -10.20 -2.17
N VAL A 296 -21.42 -9.04 -2.45
CA VAL A 296 -20.91 -8.11 -1.43
C VAL A 296 -22.07 -7.43 -0.69
N PHE A 297 -23.25 -7.40 -1.31
CA PHE A 297 -24.44 -6.71 -0.82
C PHE A 297 -25.70 -7.62 -0.87
N GLU A 298 -25.62 -8.79 -0.23
CA GLU A 298 -26.73 -9.75 -0.12
C GLU A 298 -26.76 -10.34 1.30
N ASP A 299 -27.86 -10.11 2.03
CA ASP A 299 -28.15 -10.73 3.33
C ASP A 299 -29.04 -11.97 3.09
N SER A 300 -28.45 -13.14 3.29
CA SER A 300 -29.09 -14.45 3.16
C SER A 300 -29.83 -14.84 4.45
N GLN A 301 -30.59 -15.93 4.40
CA GLN A 301 -31.10 -16.62 5.60
C GLN A 301 -30.25 -17.84 5.97
N ASP A 302 -29.26 -18.20 5.15
CA ASP A 302 -28.26 -19.23 5.43
C ASP A 302 -27.04 -18.57 6.13
N ASP A 303 -26.76 -18.96 7.36
CA ASP A 303 -25.67 -18.41 8.17
C ASP A 303 -24.27 -18.62 7.55
N ASN A 304 -24.05 -19.72 6.83
CA ASN A 304 -22.77 -19.97 6.13
C ASN A 304 -22.63 -19.07 4.91
N MET A 305 -23.72 -18.87 4.16
CA MET A 305 -23.76 -17.93 3.03
C MET A 305 -23.56 -16.49 3.52
N ASN A 306 -24.18 -16.11 4.63
CA ASN A 306 -23.98 -14.82 5.27
C ASN A 306 -22.53 -14.60 5.68
N TYR A 307 -21.90 -15.61 6.29
CA TYR A 307 -20.49 -15.54 6.65
C TYR A 307 -19.58 -15.47 5.41
N ALA A 308 -19.94 -16.16 4.31
CA ALA A 308 -19.20 -16.10 3.05
C ALA A 308 -19.32 -14.75 2.34
N ASN A 309 -20.52 -14.15 2.26
CA ASN A 309 -20.73 -12.79 1.76
C ASN A 309 -20.01 -11.75 2.63
N ALA A 310 -20.07 -11.91 3.96
CA ALA A 310 -19.31 -11.10 4.91
C ALA A 310 -17.79 -11.22 4.70
N SER A 311 -17.29 -12.42 4.39
CA SER A 311 -15.88 -12.67 4.08
C SER A 311 -15.46 -12.04 2.75
N LEU A 312 -16.30 -12.10 1.72
CA LEU A 312 -16.06 -11.42 0.44
C LEU A 312 -15.96 -9.89 0.61
N MET A 313 -16.84 -9.30 1.43
CA MET A 313 -16.74 -7.88 1.80
C MET A 313 -15.41 -7.56 2.50
N VAL A 314 -14.95 -8.44 3.40
CA VAL A 314 -13.62 -8.29 4.03
C VAL A 314 -12.50 -8.34 3.01
N LEU A 315 -12.50 -9.30 2.07
CA LEU A 315 -11.50 -9.35 1.00
C LEU A 315 -11.47 -8.02 0.22
N SER A 316 -12.63 -7.48 -0.18
CA SER A 316 -12.70 -6.17 -0.84
C SER A 316 -12.02 -5.07 -0.03
N LEU A 317 -12.40 -4.91 1.24
CA LEU A 317 -11.87 -3.89 2.15
C LEU A 317 -10.35 -4.02 2.41
N LEU A 318 -9.84 -5.24 2.54
CA LEU A 318 -8.41 -5.49 2.82
C LEU A 318 -7.53 -5.14 1.61
N PHE A 319 -7.99 -5.43 0.39
CA PHE A 319 -7.29 -5.02 -0.84
C PHE A 319 -7.37 -3.51 -1.08
N LEU A 320 -8.48 -2.84 -0.72
CA LEU A 320 -8.54 -1.37 -0.72
C LEU A 320 -7.51 -0.77 0.25
N GLY A 321 -7.61 -1.06 1.55
CA GLY A 321 -6.69 -0.52 2.56
C GLY A 321 -6.55 1.01 2.53
N GLU A 322 -5.33 1.51 2.74
CA GLU A 322 -4.94 2.92 2.51
C GLU A 322 -4.16 3.07 1.18
N ARG A 323 -4.64 2.43 0.11
CA ARG A 323 -3.96 2.40 -1.20
C ARG A 323 -4.65 3.28 -2.23
N THR A 324 -3.90 3.77 -3.21
CA THR A 324 -4.42 4.35 -4.44
C THR A 324 -4.95 3.28 -5.40
N ASP A 325 -5.78 3.67 -6.37
CA ASP A 325 -6.39 2.76 -7.36
C ASP A 325 -5.34 1.84 -8.06
N ALA A 326 -4.20 2.41 -8.49
CA ALA A 326 -3.09 1.66 -9.07
C ALA A 326 -2.39 0.69 -8.07
N GLU A 327 -2.24 1.09 -6.81
CA GLU A 327 -1.67 0.23 -5.76
C GLU A 327 -2.64 -0.90 -5.35
N ILE A 328 -3.95 -0.70 -5.50
CA ILE A 328 -4.97 -1.74 -5.29
C ILE A 328 -4.84 -2.82 -6.36
N THR A 329 -4.76 -2.43 -7.64
CA THR A 329 -4.54 -3.38 -8.75
C THR A 329 -3.21 -4.11 -8.59
N ALA A 330 -2.12 -3.40 -8.30
CA ALA A 330 -0.81 -4.02 -8.08
C ALA A 330 -0.80 -5.02 -6.89
N ALA A 331 -1.55 -4.75 -5.81
CA ALA A 331 -1.68 -5.68 -4.69
C ALA A 331 -2.47 -6.95 -5.07
N ILE A 332 -3.51 -6.81 -5.90
CA ILE A 332 -4.30 -7.95 -6.43
C ILE A 332 -3.41 -8.80 -7.37
N ASP A 333 -2.73 -8.17 -8.33
CA ASP A 333 -1.86 -8.85 -9.28
C ASP A 333 -0.71 -9.58 -8.56
N SER A 334 -0.08 -8.93 -7.57
CA SER A 334 1.00 -9.54 -6.80
C SER A 334 0.52 -10.75 -5.99
N PHE A 335 -0.70 -10.71 -5.44
CA PHE A 335 -1.29 -11.89 -4.79
C PHE A 335 -1.53 -13.00 -5.82
N ILE A 336 -2.14 -12.71 -6.96
CA ILE A 336 -2.48 -13.72 -7.99
C ILE A 336 -1.22 -14.44 -8.52
N VAL A 337 -0.15 -13.69 -8.80
CA VAL A 337 1.11 -14.23 -9.34
C VAL A 337 1.83 -15.13 -8.32
N ASP A 338 1.85 -14.73 -7.05
CA ASP A 338 2.40 -15.52 -5.95
C ASP A 338 1.61 -16.84 -5.78
N PHE A 339 0.28 -16.71 -5.71
CA PHE A 339 -0.63 -17.80 -5.35
C PHE A 339 -0.87 -18.86 -6.44
N GLU A 340 -0.69 -18.53 -7.73
CA GLU A 340 -1.10 -19.40 -8.85
C GLU A 340 -0.51 -20.83 -8.73
N SER A 341 0.79 -20.93 -8.43
CA SER A 341 1.55 -22.16 -8.66
C SER A 341 1.50 -23.19 -7.53
N ASP A 342 1.34 -22.75 -6.28
CA ASP A 342 1.36 -23.61 -5.08
C ASP A 342 0.16 -23.41 -4.14
N GLY A 343 -0.55 -22.28 -4.20
CA GLY A 343 -1.69 -21.96 -3.33
C GLY A 343 -1.27 -21.43 -1.96
N VAL A 344 -0.07 -20.85 -1.87
CA VAL A 344 0.48 -20.22 -0.67
C VAL A 344 0.57 -18.71 -0.92
N TRP A 345 0.44 -17.91 0.15
CA TRP A 345 0.67 -16.47 0.10
C TRP A 345 1.91 -16.12 0.92
N ASP A 346 3.01 -15.84 0.24
CA ASP A 346 4.35 -15.64 0.79
C ASP A 346 4.69 -14.15 1.07
N ASP A 347 3.73 -13.23 0.90
CA ASP A 347 3.87 -11.82 1.31
C ASP A 347 3.30 -11.54 2.72
N ALA A 348 4.09 -11.92 3.71
CA ALA A 348 3.81 -11.65 5.12
C ALA A 348 3.81 -10.15 5.47
N GLU A 349 4.47 -9.28 4.70
CA GLU A 349 4.50 -7.83 4.94
C GLU A 349 3.16 -7.20 4.56
N THR A 350 2.64 -7.47 3.36
CA THR A 350 1.32 -7.00 2.92
C THR A 350 0.21 -7.59 3.77
N LYS A 351 0.24 -8.89 4.09
CA LYS A 351 -0.72 -9.52 5.01
C LYS A 351 -0.76 -8.83 6.37
N THR A 352 0.40 -8.46 6.91
CA THR A 352 0.48 -7.73 8.18
C THR A 352 0.02 -6.27 8.06
N ALA A 353 0.33 -5.58 6.96
CA ALA A 353 -0.15 -4.22 6.70
C ALA A 353 -1.68 -4.16 6.54
N MET A 354 -2.29 -5.20 5.96
CA MET A 354 -3.75 -5.36 5.89
C MET A 354 -4.36 -5.54 7.29
N ALA A 355 -3.73 -6.31 8.18
CA ALA A 355 -4.19 -6.46 9.57
C ALA A 355 -4.05 -5.14 10.38
N ASP A 356 -2.93 -4.43 10.22
CA ASP A 356 -2.74 -3.09 10.80
C ASP A 356 -3.85 -2.12 10.35
N PHE A 357 -4.25 -2.18 9.07
CA PHE A 357 -5.38 -1.41 8.53
C PHE A 357 -6.73 -1.84 9.13
N ALA A 358 -7.01 -3.14 9.19
CA ALA A 358 -8.27 -3.67 9.73
C ALA A 358 -8.54 -3.23 11.18
N THR A 359 -7.52 -3.02 12.01
CA THR A 359 -7.70 -2.54 13.40
C THR A 359 -8.14 -1.07 13.54
N LYS A 360 -8.11 -0.27 12.48
CA LYS A 360 -8.39 1.18 12.51
C LYS A 360 -9.44 1.65 11.50
N ILE A 361 -10.08 0.71 10.82
CA ILE A 361 -11.03 0.97 9.74
C ILE A 361 -12.35 1.55 10.29
N ASP A 362 -12.88 2.59 9.65
CA ASP A 362 -14.18 3.16 10.04
C ASP A 362 -15.34 2.35 9.46
N ILE A 363 -15.71 1.30 10.18
CA ILE A 363 -16.88 0.44 9.91
C ILE A 363 -18.16 1.29 9.76
N SER A 364 -18.30 2.36 10.56
CA SER A 364 -19.50 3.21 10.54
C SER A 364 -19.56 4.08 9.29
N GLY A 365 -18.43 4.63 8.87
CA GLY A 365 -18.24 5.36 7.61
C GLY A 365 -18.50 4.47 6.40
N ILE A 366 -17.97 3.25 6.37
CA ILE A 366 -18.24 2.28 5.29
C ILE A 366 -19.74 1.98 5.18
N ARG A 367 -20.41 1.68 6.30
CA ARG A 367 -21.87 1.45 6.28
C ARG A 367 -22.65 2.70 5.86
N ALA A 368 -22.17 3.91 6.18
CA ALA A 368 -22.77 5.15 5.71
C ALA A 368 -22.59 5.39 4.19
N ASN A 369 -21.39 5.11 3.66
CA ASN A 369 -21.06 5.19 2.24
C ASN A 369 -21.95 4.26 1.40
N VAL A 370 -21.99 2.97 1.76
CA VAL A 370 -22.80 1.97 1.04
C VAL A 370 -24.29 2.32 1.10
N LYS A 371 -24.76 2.81 2.25
CA LYS A 371 -26.14 3.31 2.41
C LYS A 371 -26.44 4.52 1.53
N ALA A 372 -25.47 5.41 1.29
CA ALA A 372 -25.64 6.56 0.40
C ALA A 372 -25.81 6.14 -1.08
N TRP A 373 -25.40 4.93 -1.47
CA TRP A 373 -25.67 4.34 -2.78
C TRP A 373 -27.07 3.68 -2.89
N ASN A 374 -27.92 3.83 -1.87
CA ASN A 374 -29.22 3.14 -1.71
C ASN A 374 -29.12 1.61 -1.61
N ILE A 375 -28.02 1.12 -1.01
CA ILE A 375 -27.82 -0.30 -0.69
C ILE A 375 -27.95 -0.46 0.83
N LEU A 376 -28.91 -1.28 1.28
CA LEU A 376 -29.18 -1.51 2.71
C LEU A 376 -28.70 -2.90 3.18
N ASP A 377 -28.57 -3.83 2.25
CA ASP A 377 -28.33 -5.25 2.49
C ASP A 377 -26.81 -5.51 2.64
N VAL A 378 -26.22 -4.97 3.72
CA VAL A 378 -24.77 -5.03 3.96
C VAL A 378 -24.45 -6.09 5.03
N PRO A 379 -23.72 -7.17 4.68
CA PRO A 379 -23.47 -8.30 5.58
C PRO A 379 -22.69 -7.88 6.84
N LYS A 380 -22.67 -8.75 7.86
CA LYS A 380 -21.96 -8.53 9.14
C LYS A 380 -20.46 -8.83 9.01
N PHE A 381 -19.78 -8.05 8.18
CA PHE A 381 -18.36 -8.19 7.85
C PHE A 381 -17.42 -7.92 9.02
N GLU A 382 -17.91 -7.36 10.13
CA GLU A 382 -17.15 -7.11 11.36
C GLU A 382 -16.54 -8.40 11.94
N ASN A 383 -17.30 -9.50 11.98
CA ASN A 383 -16.84 -10.75 12.59
C ASN A 383 -15.69 -11.44 11.80
N PRO A 384 -15.76 -11.61 10.46
CA PRO A 384 -14.62 -12.08 9.68
C PRO A 384 -13.43 -11.09 9.71
N LEU A 385 -13.69 -9.78 9.75
CA LEU A 385 -12.64 -8.75 9.77
C LEU A 385 -11.82 -8.82 11.06
N GLU A 386 -12.50 -8.97 12.21
CA GLU A 386 -11.85 -9.25 13.49
C GLU A 386 -11.12 -10.59 13.48
N THR A 387 -11.71 -11.64 12.91
CA THR A 387 -11.08 -12.96 12.82
C THR A 387 -9.72 -12.87 12.11
N PHE A 388 -9.66 -12.18 10.96
CA PHE A 388 -8.43 -11.95 10.21
C PHE A 388 -7.32 -11.28 11.05
N TRP A 389 -7.56 -10.07 11.57
CA TRP A 389 -6.46 -9.34 12.24
C TRP A 389 -6.06 -9.96 13.58
N ASN A 390 -7.01 -10.58 14.30
CA ASN A 390 -6.70 -11.32 15.53
C ASN A 390 -5.78 -12.52 15.28
N ASN A 391 -5.97 -13.22 14.16
CA ASN A 391 -5.13 -14.35 13.77
C ASN A 391 -3.75 -13.86 13.28
N VAL A 392 -3.69 -12.83 12.43
CA VAL A 392 -2.43 -12.24 11.94
C VAL A 392 -1.56 -11.64 13.05
N TYR A 393 -2.15 -11.14 14.15
CA TYR A 393 -1.42 -10.68 15.34
C TYR A 393 -1.01 -11.82 16.30
N GLY A 394 -1.55 -13.03 16.11
CA GLY A 394 -1.36 -14.17 17.00
C GLY A 394 -2.12 -14.07 18.33
N LEU A 395 -3.20 -13.28 18.37
CA LEU A 395 -4.11 -13.19 19.53
C LEU A 395 -5.06 -14.39 19.60
N GLY A 396 -5.53 -14.86 18.43
CA GLY A 396 -6.60 -15.86 18.29
C GLY A 396 -7.96 -15.34 18.75
N GLY A 397 -9.03 -16.12 18.56
CA GLY A 397 -10.40 -15.67 18.89
C GLY A 397 -10.63 -15.27 20.36
N CYS A 398 -11.36 -14.19 20.58
CA CYS A 398 -11.91 -13.81 21.90
C CYS A 398 -13.24 -14.55 22.14
N SER A 399 -13.51 -14.91 23.40
CA SER A 399 -14.74 -15.57 23.85
C SER A 399 -14.84 -15.46 25.37
N ASP A 400 -15.99 -15.76 25.98
CA ASP A 400 -16.17 -15.82 27.44
C ASP A 400 -15.11 -16.69 28.15
N LYS A 401 -14.64 -17.77 27.49
CA LYS A 401 -13.56 -18.64 28.00
C LYS A 401 -12.20 -17.92 28.12
N ARG A 402 -12.04 -16.78 27.45
CA ARG A 402 -10.86 -15.92 27.45
C ARG A 402 -11.17 -14.50 27.98
N LEU A 403 -12.31 -14.30 28.64
CA LEU A 403 -12.67 -13.04 29.28
C LEU A 403 -11.54 -12.55 30.22
N ASN A 404 -11.15 -11.28 30.08
CA ASN A 404 -10.01 -10.64 30.75
C ASN A 404 -8.61 -11.22 30.44
N VAL A 405 -8.49 -12.15 29.48
CA VAL A 405 -7.17 -12.55 28.97
C VAL A 405 -6.56 -11.37 28.23
N VAL A 406 -5.37 -10.96 28.67
CA VAL A 406 -4.52 -9.99 27.97
C VAL A 406 -3.58 -10.75 27.05
N ALA A 407 -3.24 -10.18 25.88
CA ALA A 407 -2.23 -10.74 24.98
C ALA A 407 -1.52 -9.62 24.18
N PRO A 408 -0.20 -9.70 23.95
CA PRO A 408 0.49 -8.81 23.02
C PRO A 408 0.29 -9.26 21.58
N ASN A 409 0.24 -8.30 20.65
CA ASN A 409 0.49 -8.57 19.25
C ASN A 409 1.92 -9.12 19.08
N SER A 410 1.99 -10.37 18.64
CA SER A 410 3.22 -11.15 18.52
C SER A 410 3.92 -10.97 17.17
N ASN A 411 3.23 -10.41 16.18
CA ASN A 411 3.72 -10.24 14.82
C ASN A 411 4.71 -9.06 14.76
N LYS A 412 5.96 -9.36 14.42
CA LYS A 412 7.08 -8.40 14.39
C LYS A 412 7.06 -7.43 13.22
N LEU A 413 6.30 -7.73 12.16
CA LEU A 413 6.17 -6.88 10.97
C LEU A 413 5.14 -5.76 11.18
N SER A 414 4.27 -5.91 12.18
CA SER A 414 3.17 -4.99 12.47
C SER A 414 3.69 -3.69 13.10
N LYS A 415 3.11 -2.56 12.67
CA LYS A 415 3.29 -1.24 13.31
C LYS A 415 2.77 -1.24 14.75
N ASN A 416 1.88 -2.19 15.08
CA ASN A 416 1.34 -2.45 16.41
C ASN A 416 2.10 -3.56 17.16
N TYR A 417 3.32 -3.95 16.76
CA TYR A 417 4.10 -4.96 17.47
C TYR A 417 4.31 -4.60 18.96
N ASN A 418 4.14 -5.59 19.85
CA ASN A 418 4.10 -5.41 21.32
C ASN A 418 3.00 -4.45 21.85
N LYS A 419 2.01 -4.05 21.03
CA LYS A 419 0.75 -3.48 21.55
C LYS A 419 -0.03 -4.58 22.26
N TYR A 420 -0.61 -4.28 23.41
CA TYR A 420 -1.36 -5.24 24.23
C TYR A 420 -2.86 -5.06 24.04
N PHE A 421 -3.58 -6.17 23.95
CA PHE A 421 -5.02 -6.25 23.82
C PHE A 421 -5.61 -7.05 24.99
N ILE A 422 -6.88 -6.83 25.33
CA ILE A 422 -7.64 -7.58 26.32
C ILE A 422 -8.98 -8.05 25.72
N CYS A 423 -9.31 -9.32 25.94
CA CYS A 423 -10.56 -9.92 25.49
C CYS A 423 -11.71 -9.57 26.47
N ASP A 424 -12.80 -9.00 25.95
CA ASP A 424 -13.97 -8.57 26.74
C ASP A 424 -15.07 -9.63 26.88
N GLY A 425 -14.85 -10.83 26.32
CA GLY A 425 -15.85 -11.89 26.19
C GLY A 425 -16.30 -12.14 24.75
N SER A 426 -16.14 -11.16 23.86
CA SER A 426 -16.44 -11.28 22.43
C SER A 426 -15.37 -10.68 21.51
N HIS A 427 -14.80 -9.52 21.87
CA HIS A 427 -13.88 -8.74 21.04
C HIS A 427 -12.55 -8.44 21.77
N TRP A 428 -11.51 -8.16 20.99
CA TRP A 428 -10.22 -7.69 21.51
C TRP A 428 -10.15 -6.17 21.54
N ASN A 429 -10.01 -5.62 22.74
CA ASN A 429 -9.91 -4.18 22.98
C ASN A 429 -8.47 -3.79 23.34
N ASP A 430 -8.09 -2.53 23.13
CA ASP A 430 -6.79 -2.00 23.59
C ASP A 430 -6.63 -2.15 25.11
N ALA A 431 -5.59 -2.86 25.55
CA ALA A 431 -5.33 -3.04 26.98
C ALA A 431 -4.82 -1.74 27.61
N THR A 432 -5.51 -1.29 28.65
CA THR A 432 -5.06 -0.15 29.46
C THR A 432 -3.71 -0.43 30.12
N THR A 433 -3.02 0.63 30.56
CA THR A 433 -1.80 0.49 31.37
C THR A 433 -2.00 -0.41 32.60
N TYR A 434 -3.20 -0.37 33.22
CA TYR A 434 -3.52 -1.22 34.35
C TYR A 434 -3.52 -2.72 34.03
N GLN A 435 -3.94 -3.09 32.81
CA GLN A 435 -4.09 -4.48 32.38
C GLN A 435 -2.77 -5.06 31.82
N LYS A 436 -1.94 -4.24 31.17
CA LYS A 436 -0.66 -4.70 30.56
C LYS A 436 0.47 -4.88 31.57
N ASP A 437 0.55 -4.04 32.61
CA ASP A 437 1.65 -4.10 33.60
C ASP A 437 1.69 -5.41 34.42
N PRO A 438 0.57 -5.96 34.92
CA PRO A 438 0.55 -7.23 35.63
C PRO A 438 0.46 -8.45 34.70
N PHE A 439 0.51 -8.27 33.37
CA PHE A 439 0.40 -9.38 32.43
C PHE A 439 1.52 -10.41 32.63
N GLY A 440 1.14 -11.70 32.66
CA GLY A 440 2.05 -12.81 32.92
C GLY A 440 2.52 -12.93 34.37
N TRP A 441 1.99 -12.16 35.31
CA TRP A 441 2.33 -12.31 36.73
C TRP A 441 1.53 -13.46 37.37
N SER A 442 2.22 -14.27 38.16
CA SER A 442 1.57 -15.18 39.11
C SER A 442 0.91 -14.40 40.26
N ALA A 443 -0.01 -15.04 40.98
CA ALA A 443 -0.53 -14.51 42.23
C ALA A 443 0.62 -14.22 43.23
N GLY A 444 0.56 -13.07 43.89
CA GLY A 444 1.55 -12.64 44.88
C GLY A 444 1.20 -13.09 46.30
N LYS A 445 1.96 -12.64 47.29
CA LYS A 445 1.55 -12.65 48.70
C LYS A 445 0.73 -11.40 49.00
N SER A 446 -0.28 -11.48 49.86
CA SER A 446 -1.05 -10.30 50.26
C SER A 446 -0.12 -9.23 50.87
N GLY A 447 -0.19 -7.99 50.36
CA GLY A 447 0.72 -6.90 50.70
C GLY A 447 2.05 -6.88 49.93
N GLU A 448 2.29 -7.80 49.00
CA GLU A 448 3.47 -7.77 48.12
C GLU A 448 3.38 -6.62 47.12
N PHE A 449 4.46 -5.84 46.99
CA PHE A 449 4.56 -4.77 46.00
C PHE A 449 5.42 -5.18 44.81
N LYS A 450 5.00 -4.76 43.61
CA LYS A 450 5.73 -5.02 42.36
C LYS A 450 5.60 -3.85 41.40
N LYS A 451 6.70 -3.46 40.78
CA LYS A 451 6.74 -2.44 39.72
C LYS A 451 6.17 -3.04 38.42
N GLY A 452 5.38 -2.27 37.69
CA GLY A 452 4.80 -2.68 36.40
C GLY A 452 5.86 -3.14 35.39
N ASN A 453 5.48 -4.08 34.51
CA ASN A 453 6.38 -4.57 33.45
C ASN A 453 6.65 -3.52 32.36
N VAL A 454 5.73 -2.57 32.14
CA VAL A 454 5.76 -1.60 31.03
C VAL A 454 5.84 -0.16 31.55
N THR A 455 5.34 0.12 32.76
CA THR A 455 5.39 1.47 33.35
C THR A 455 5.99 1.50 34.75
N ASP A 456 6.34 2.70 35.21
CA ASP A 456 6.85 2.93 36.57
C ASP A 456 5.79 2.84 37.67
N THR A 457 4.55 2.48 37.32
CA THR A 457 3.43 2.27 38.24
C THR A 457 3.74 1.13 39.21
N ILE A 458 3.43 1.32 40.49
CA ILE A 458 3.67 0.31 41.53
C ILE A 458 2.34 -0.32 41.95
N TYR A 459 2.29 -1.64 41.86
CA TYR A 459 1.13 -2.47 42.18
C TYR A 459 1.33 -3.13 43.55
N VAL A 460 0.23 -3.39 44.23
CA VAL A 460 0.17 -4.18 45.48
C VAL A 460 -0.80 -5.36 45.28
N PHE A 461 -0.41 -6.55 45.71
CA PHE A 461 -1.31 -7.70 45.66
C PHE A 461 -2.24 -7.68 46.89
N ASN A 462 -3.55 -7.52 46.67
CA ASN A 462 -4.51 -7.36 47.76
C ASN A 462 -4.89 -8.69 48.47
N GLY A 463 -4.48 -9.83 47.90
CA GLY A 463 -4.84 -11.18 48.37
C GLY A 463 -5.54 -12.00 47.29
N SER A 464 -6.17 -11.34 46.32
CA SER A 464 -6.78 -11.96 45.13
C SER A 464 -6.18 -11.44 43.83
N ASN A 465 -6.00 -10.11 43.71
CA ASN A 465 -5.56 -9.42 42.49
C ASN A 465 -4.43 -8.41 42.77
N TRP A 466 -3.70 -8.03 41.72
CA TRP A 466 -2.74 -6.91 41.75
C TRP A 466 -3.47 -5.58 41.46
N GLU A 467 -3.39 -4.61 42.36
CA GLU A 467 -4.05 -3.29 42.25
C GLU A 467 -3.03 -2.15 42.31
N VAL A 468 -3.33 -0.98 41.74
CA VAL A 468 -2.39 0.18 41.75
C VAL A 468 -2.25 0.77 43.16
N SER A 469 -1.04 0.77 43.70
CA SER A 469 -0.72 1.49 44.94
C SER A 469 -0.29 2.92 44.62
N LYS A 470 -1.26 3.84 44.68
CA LYS A 470 -1.09 5.25 44.28
C LYS A 470 0.03 5.97 45.07
N ARG A 471 0.14 5.70 46.38
CA ARG A 471 1.18 6.29 47.25
C ARG A 471 2.57 5.86 46.80
N GLU A 472 2.84 4.56 46.78
CA GLU A 472 4.15 4.02 46.38
C GLU A 472 4.49 4.36 44.93
N THR A 473 3.50 4.52 44.04
CA THR A 473 3.73 5.05 42.68
C THR A 473 4.24 6.49 42.69
N SER A 474 3.73 7.36 43.57
CA SER A 474 4.13 8.76 43.64
C SER A 474 5.40 9.03 44.46
N ILE A 475 5.68 8.26 45.52
CA ILE A 475 6.84 8.49 46.42
C ILE A 475 7.88 7.36 46.43
N GLY A 476 7.68 6.32 45.61
CA GLY A 476 8.54 5.14 45.55
C GLY A 476 8.30 4.13 46.67
N LEU A 477 8.94 2.98 46.56
CA LEU A 477 8.95 1.96 47.60
C LEU A 477 9.90 2.34 48.74
N CYS A 478 9.45 2.18 49.98
CA CYS A 478 10.33 2.25 51.15
C CYS A 478 11.13 0.94 51.27
N ALA A 479 12.45 1.06 51.27
CA ALA A 479 13.43 -0.01 51.29
C ALA A 479 14.65 0.39 52.15
N LYS A 480 15.58 -0.55 52.37
CA LYS A 480 16.73 -0.30 53.26
C LYS A 480 17.68 0.80 52.78
N ASN A 481 17.72 1.09 51.48
CA ASN A 481 18.60 2.09 50.87
C ASN A 481 18.04 3.52 50.91
N ASN A 482 16.73 3.70 51.09
CA ASN A 482 16.08 4.99 51.33
C ASN A 482 15.47 5.07 52.75
N ALA A 483 15.94 4.22 53.67
CA ALA A 483 15.59 4.31 55.09
C ALA A 483 15.95 5.70 55.65
N GLY A 484 14.99 6.31 56.34
CA GLY A 484 15.04 7.69 56.83
C GLY A 484 14.53 8.74 55.83
N VAL A 485 14.37 8.44 54.53
CA VAL A 485 13.88 9.43 53.55
C VAL A 485 12.47 9.89 53.91
N VAL A 486 12.24 11.20 53.82
CA VAL A 486 10.94 11.84 53.99
C VAL A 486 10.34 12.17 52.63
N SER A 487 9.05 11.90 52.44
CA SER A 487 8.33 12.15 51.18
C SER A 487 6.89 12.59 51.43
N LYS A 488 6.31 13.34 50.49
CA LYS A 488 4.95 13.91 50.63
C LYS A 488 4.00 13.22 49.66
N TYR A 489 2.86 12.74 50.16
CA TYR A 489 1.78 12.19 49.35
C TYR A 489 0.43 12.63 49.93
N ASP A 490 -0.47 13.11 49.08
CA ASP A 490 -1.83 13.55 49.44
C ASP A 490 -1.89 14.48 50.67
N GLY A 491 -0.98 15.47 50.71
CA GLY A 491 -0.85 16.42 51.81
C GLY A 491 -0.15 15.90 53.07
N ILE A 492 0.03 14.59 53.21
CA ILE A 492 0.66 13.94 54.37
C ILE A 492 2.16 13.70 54.10
N TYR A 493 2.99 13.92 55.12
CA TYR A 493 4.41 13.57 55.09
C TYR A 493 4.64 12.18 55.70
N TYR A 494 5.38 11.35 54.97
CA TYR A 494 5.78 10.02 55.37
C TYR A 494 7.31 9.94 55.50
N ILE A 495 7.78 9.10 56.41
CA ILE A 495 9.20 8.76 56.59
C ILE A 495 9.38 7.25 56.42
N CYS A 496 10.37 6.85 55.63
CA CYS A 496 10.67 5.45 55.37
C CYS A 496 11.38 4.83 56.58
N LYS A 497 10.68 4.00 57.36
CA LYS A 497 11.20 3.33 58.56
C LYS A 497 10.97 1.83 58.44
N ASN A 498 11.99 1.03 58.76
CA ASN A 498 11.91 -0.44 58.76
C ASN A 498 11.42 -1.09 57.44
N SER A 499 11.58 -0.42 56.28
CA SER A 499 11.00 -0.82 54.98
C SER A 499 9.48 -0.66 54.86
N ALA A 500 8.88 0.23 55.67
CA ALA A 500 7.50 0.70 55.56
C ALA A 500 7.44 2.25 55.61
N TRP A 501 6.44 2.83 54.95
CA TRP A 501 6.16 4.27 55.07
C TRP A 501 5.34 4.55 56.33
N GLU A 502 5.96 5.15 57.35
CA GLU A 502 5.29 5.64 58.57
C GLU A 502 4.95 7.14 58.42
N THR A 503 3.94 7.67 59.10
CA THR A 503 3.67 9.12 59.10
C THR A 503 4.75 9.88 59.87
N ALA A 504 5.31 10.94 59.28
CA ALA A 504 6.35 11.75 59.89
C ALA A 504 5.74 12.79 60.84
N THR A 505 6.29 12.92 62.05
CA THR A 505 5.95 14.06 62.93
C THR A 505 6.52 15.36 62.36
N VAL A 506 5.97 16.49 62.80
CA VAL A 506 6.39 17.83 62.37
C VAL A 506 7.90 18.03 62.56
N LEU A 507 8.45 17.66 63.73
CA LEU A 507 9.88 17.73 64.01
C LEU A 507 10.69 16.85 63.02
N GLU A 508 10.27 15.61 62.78
CA GLU A 508 11.01 14.67 61.93
C GLU A 508 11.11 15.11 60.46
N TYR A 509 10.05 15.71 59.90
CA TYR A 509 10.13 16.20 58.51
C TYR A 509 10.75 17.60 58.41
N ASP A 510 10.62 18.46 59.42
CA ASP A 510 11.24 19.79 59.40
C ASP A 510 12.76 19.76 59.66
N THR A 511 13.25 18.84 60.48
CA THR A 511 14.69 18.72 60.80
C THR A 511 15.39 17.61 60.00
N TYR A 512 14.76 17.07 58.96
CA TYR A 512 15.32 15.97 58.18
C TYR A 512 16.66 16.36 57.53
N GLY A 513 17.68 15.53 57.72
CA GLY A 513 19.03 15.75 57.19
C GLY A 513 19.88 16.81 57.92
N TRP A 514 19.37 17.41 59.01
CA TRP A 514 20.14 18.41 59.77
C TRP A 514 21.28 17.76 60.57
N LYS A 515 22.42 18.46 60.63
CA LYS A 515 23.53 18.15 61.53
C LYS A 515 23.30 18.83 62.89
N SER A 516 24.06 18.42 63.92
CA SER A 516 24.15 19.15 65.20
C SER A 516 24.48 20.62 64.97
N GLY A 517 23.79 21.51 65.68
CA GLY A 517 24.00 22.96 65.60
C GLY A 517 25.05 23.48 66.59
N THR A 518 25.13 24.81 66.70
CA THR A 518 25.81 25.49 67.81
C THR A 518 24.80 25.94 68.88
N GLU A 519 25.23 26.05 70.14
CA GLU A 519 24.33 26.35 71.25
C GLU A 519 23.63 27.71 71.10
N GLY A 520 22.29 27.72 71.10
CA GLY A 520 21.46 28.90 70.86
C GLY A 520 21.18 29.21 69.38
N GLU A 521 21.69 28.39 68.44
CA GLU A 521 21.40 28.51 67.00
C GLU A 521 19.91 28.27 66.73
N VAL A 522 19.31 29.09 65.86
CA VAL A 522 17.93 28.92 65.39
C VAL A 522 17.91 28.56 63.90
N LYS A 523 17.02 27.63 63.53
CA LYS A 523 16.71 27.30 62.13
C LYS A 523 15.19 27.22 61.94
N SER A 524 14.70 27.76 60.84
CA SER A 524 13.33 27.49 60.36
C SER A 524 13.22 26.03 59.88
N GLY A 525 12.06 25.42 60.08
CA GLY A 525 11.77 24.08 59.60
C GLY A 525 11.90 23.98 58.08
N SER A 526 12.49 22.89 57.60
CA SER A 526 12.79 22.70 56.17
C SER A 526 11.53 22.63 55.28
N VAL A 527 10.36 22.46 55.88
CA VAL A 527 9.07 22.27 55.21
C VAL A 527 8.03 23.28 55.70
N ASN A 528 7.95 23.51 57.01
CA ASN A 528 7.17 24.58 57.64
C ASN A 528 8.08 25.77 57.95
N ALA A 529 8.22 26.70 57.00
CA ALA A 529 8.98 27.94 57.22
C ALA A 529 8.47 28.79 58.41
N GLY A 530 7.21 28.60 58.83
CA GLY A 530 6.60 29.23 60.01
C GLY A 530 6.78 28.48 61.34
N LYS A 531 7.65 27.46 61.40
CA LYS A 531 8.08 26.82 62.66
C LYS A 531 9.58 26.95 62.81
N PHE A 532 10.02 27.33 64.01
CA PHE A 532 11.42 27.52 64.32
C PHE A 532 11.88 26.52 65.37
N TYR A 533 13.13 26.11 65.24
CA TYR A 533 13.78 25.14 66.09
C TYR A 533 15.09 25.73 66.57
N VAL A 534 15.36 25.64 67.87
CA VAL A 534 16.62 26.07 68.47
C VAL A 534 17.44 24.87 68.91
N TYR A 535 18.75 24.94 68.72
CA TYR A 535 19.69 23.94 69.19
C TYR A 535 20.14 24.31 70.61
N GLU A 536 19.77 23.48 71.59
CA GLU A 536 20.08 23.72 73.00
C GLU A 536 20.31 22.38 73.70
N ASN A 537 21.31 22.32 74.59
CA ASN A 537 21.69 21.12 75.33
C ASN A 537 21.93 19.88 74.43
N GLY A 538 22.44 20.08 73.21
CA GLY A 538 22.82 19.02 72.28
C GLY A 538 21.70 18.47 71.38
N VAL A 539 20.47 18.98 71.47
CA VAL A 539 19.32 18.57 70.64
C VAL A 539 18.62 19.76 69.99
N TRP A 540 17.99 19.53 68.83
CA TRP A 540 17.06 20.50 68.25
C TRP A 540 15.70 20.38 68.95
N ARG A 541 15.23 21.46 69.57
CA ARG A 541 13.88 21.59 70.14
C ARG A 541 13.11 22.71 69.44
N ALA A 542 11.78 22.75 69.59
CA ALA A 542 11.03 23.94 69.19
C ALA A 542 11.52 25.18 69.97
N SER A 543 11.52 26.33 69.30
CA SER A 543 11.71 27.64 69.93
C SER A 543 10.59 27.93 70.94
N ALA A 544 10.87 28.75 71.95
CA ALA A 544 9.89 29.04 73.00
C ALA A 544 8.96 30.22 72.69
N ASN A 545 9.33 31.11 71.76
CA ASN A 545 8.58 32.32 71.39
C ASN A 545 9.23 33.02 70.16
N GLU A 546 8.48 33.95 69.55
CA GLU A 546 8.89 34.76 68.38
C GLU A 546 10.23 35.51 68.54
N ILE A 547 10.69 35.76 69.77
CA ILE A 547 11.99 36.41 70.03
C ILE A 547 13.14 35.40 69.86
N GLU A 548 12.97 34.17 70.34
CA GLU A 548 13.92 33.08 70.08
C GLU A 548 13.94 32.68 68.59
N ASP A 549 12.78 32.71 67.91
CA ASP A 549 12.65 32.41 66.47
C ASP A 549 13.60 33.25 65.60
N SER A 550 13.83 34.50 66.01
CA SER A 550 14.48 35.51 65.17
C SER A 550 15.85 35.95 65.68
N LEU A 551 16.08 35.94 67.00
CA LEU A 551 17.35 36.36 67.62
C LEU A 551 18.18 35.16 68.12
N GLY A 552 17.62 33.96 68.13
CA GLY A 552 18.16 32.82 68.87
C GLY A 552 18.02 32.99 70.39
N ALA A 553 18.33 31.94 71.14
CA ALA A 553 18.24 31.98 72.60
C ALA A 553 19.27 32.96 73.20
N CYS A 554 18.86 33.78 74.16
CA CYS A 554 19.74 34.64 74.97
C CYS A 554 20.43 33.76 76.03
N VAL A 555 21.45 33.03 75.59
CA VAL A 555 22.27 32.15 76.43
C VAL A 555 23.35 32.93 77.18
N THR A 556 23.96 32.32 78.21
CA THR A 556 24.98 32.94 79.08
C THR A 556 26.15 33.61 78.32
N GLY A 557 26.46 33.16 77.11
CA GLY A 557 27.53 33.72 76.27
C GLY A 557 27.16 34.99 75.49
N ARG A 558 25.93 35.49 75.58
CA ARG A 558 25.40 36.62 74.79
C ARG A 558 25.00 37.84 75.63
N GLU A 559 25.40 37.88 76.90
CA GLU A 559 25.07 38.96 77.83
C GLU A 559 25.61 40.33 77.34
N ASN A 560 24.78 41.38 77.44
CA ASN A 560 24.97 42.72 76.88
C ASN A 560 24.95 42.81 75.34
N GLU A 561 24.65 41.72 74.62
CA GLU A 561 24.43 41.79 73.17
C GLU A 561 23.23 42.69 72.88
N LYS A 562 23.45 43.69 72.01
CA LYS A 562 22.40 44.57 71.49
C LYS A 562 21.91 44.01 70.16
N ASN A 563 20.61 43.78 70.03
CA ASN A 563 20.00 43.19 68.84
C ASN A 563 18.60 43.80 68.60
N SER A 564 17.92 43.50 67.50
CA SER A 564 16.65 44.17 67.17
C SER A 564 15.67 43.25 66.45
N LEU A 565 14.38 43.32 66.82
CA LEU A 565 13.32 42.49 66.28
C LEU A 565 12.00 43.26 66.15
N ASN A 566 11.29 43.10 65.03
CA ASN A 566 9.94 43.62 64.80
C ASN A 566 9.78 45.13 65.16
N GLY A 567 10.76 45.94 64.73
CA GLY A 567 10.78 47.41 64.95
C GLY A 567 11.14 47.83 66.38
N LYS A 568 11.49 46.88 67.24
CA LYS A 568 11.84 47.07 68.65
C LYS A 568 13.30 46.66 68.86
N TYR A 569 14.00 47.41 69.69
CA TYR A 569 15.43 47.22 69.94
C TYR A 569 15.55 46.48 71.26
N TYR A 570 16.52 45.58 71.39
CA TYR A 570 16.65 44.71 72.55
C TYR A 570 18.11 44.60 73.03
N LEU A 571 18.27 44.35 74.32
CA LEU A 571 19.52 44.04 75.01
C LEU A 571 19.37 42.66 75.68
N CYS A 572 20.29 41.73 75.43
CA CYS A 572 20.32 40.44 76.13
C CYS A 572 20.88 40.67 77.54
N GLU A 573 20.02 40.58 78.55
CA GLU A 573 20.31 40.82 79.96
C GLU A 573 19.68 39.71 80.81
N SER A 574 20.45 39.14 81.73
CA SER A 574 20.04 38.04 82.61
C SER A 574 19.42 36.85 81.87
N LYS A 575 20.01 36.46 80.73
CA LYS A 575 19.52 35.40 79.82
C LYS A 575 18.12 35.66 79.23
N LYS A 576 17.70 36.93 79.11
CA LYS A 576 16.46 37.35 78.43
C LYS A 576 16.69 38.60 77.57
N TRP A 577 15.86 38.80 76.55
CA TRP A 577 15.91 40.01 75.71
C TRP A 577 15.02 41.14 76.30
N VAL A 578 15.56 42.35 76.49
CA VAL A 578 14.92 43.51 77.17
C VAL A 578 14.87 44.74 76.24
N GLN A 579 13.74 45.47 76.14
CA GLN A 579 13.45 46.41 75.04
C GLN A 579 13.94 47.88 75.24
N ILE A 580 14.41 48.56 74.18
CA ILE A 580 14.89 49.96 74.11
C ILE A 580 14.39 50.73 72.84
N SER A 581 14.70 52.03 72.72
CA SER A 581 14.29 52.97 71.63
C SER A 581 15.17 52.92 70.37
N ALA A 582 14.70 53.48 69.25
CA ALA A 582 15.28 53.29 67.91
C ALA A 582 16.32 54.35 67.51
N GLU A 583 15.99 55.62 67.70
CA GLU A 583 16.77 56.76 67.20
C GLU A 583 18.02 56.99 68.08
N GLU A 584 17.87 56.77 69.38
CA GLU A 584 18.94 56.80 70.38
C GLU A 584 19.87 55.58 70.29
N PHE A 585 19.48 54.53 69.56
CA PHE A 585 20.32 53.36 69.29
C PHE A 585 21.48 53.68 68.33
N GLY A 586 21.41 54.73 67.50
CA GLY A 586 22.48 54.98 66.53
C GLY A 586 22.64 56.33 65.82
N LEU A 587 21.78 57.36 65.95
CA LEU A 587 22.07 58.69 65.35
C LEU A 587 22.78 59.67 66.26
N GLY A 588 22.51 59.58 67.56
CA GLY A 588 22.63 60.75 68.42
C GLY A 588 21.58 61.84 68.11
N TYR A 589 21.54 62.86 68.95
CA TYR A 589 20.45 63.84 68.97
C TYR A 589 20.52 64.85 67.79
N CYS A 590 19.37 65.14 67.16
CA CYS A 590 19.22 66.23 66.17
C CYS A 590 19.12 67.58 66.89
N SER A 591 19.61 68.64 66.24
CA SER A 591 19.82 69.97 66.84
C SER A 591 19.74 71.08 65.79
N THR A 592 19.94 72.32 66.19
CA THR A 592 19.92 73.47 65.26
C THR A 592 21.13 73.57 64.33
N THR A 593 22.23 72.83 64.57
CA THR A 593 23.43 72.89 63.72
C THR A 593 23.39 71.91 62.55
N ASN A 594 22.48 70.94 62.57
CA ASN A 594 22.25 69.96 61.49
C ASN A 594 20.87 70.11 60.81
N GLU A 595 20.18 71.23 61.03
CA GLU A 595 18.91 71.57 60.38
C GLU A 595 19.04 71.54 58.83
N GLY A 596 18.14 70.83 58.15
CA GLY A 596 18.15 70.64 56.70
C GLY A 596 19.17 69.60 56.19
N ILE A 597 20.00 69.02 57.06
CA ILE A 597 20.91 67.92 56.69
C ILE A 597 20.15 66.59 56.67
N VAL A 598 20.35 65.83 55.60
CA VAL A 598 19.93 64.42 55.50
C VAL A 598 21.03 63.52 56.07
N SER A 599 20.69 62.66 57.02
CA SER A 599 21.57 61.64 57.60
C SER A 599 20.87 60.28 57.66
N LYS A 600 21.65 59.20 57.58
CA LYS A 600 21.15 57.83 57.46
C LYS A 600 21.27 57.07 58.79
N LEU A 601 20.20 56.37 59.20
CA LEU A 601 20.20 55.45 60.34
C LEU A 601 19.35 54.23 60.06
N ASN A 602 19.85 53.04 60.35
CA ASN A 602 19.11 51.78 60.22
C ASN A 602 18.39 51.68 58.86
N ASN A 603 19.07 52.14 57.80
CA ASN A 603 18.59 52.31 56.42
C ASN A 603 17.44 53.30 56.16
N VAL A 604 16.90 53.99 57.18
CA VAL A 604 15.99 55.13 56.99
C VAL A 604 16.81 56.42 56.88
N TYR A 605 16.50 57.24 55.87
CA TYR A 605 17.07 58.57 55.73
C TYR A 605 16.21 59.55 56.52
N TYR A 606 16.83 60.26 57.45
CA TYR A 606 16.20 61.30 58.24
C TYR A 606 16.75 62.65 57.82
N ILE A 607 15.85 63.63 57.69
CA ILE A 607 16.21 65.04 57.57
C ILE A 607 15.90 65.72 58.91
N CYS A 608 16.91 66.35 59.50
CA CYS A 608 16.75 67.09 60.76
C CYS A 608 15.94 68.35 60.43
N LYS A 609 14.68 68.37 60.86
CA LYS A 609 13.71 69.46 60.65
C LYS A 609 13.19 69.89 62.01
N SER A 610 13.25 71.16 62.35
CA SER A 610 12.82 71.73 63.64
C SER A 610 13.42 71.05 64.87
N LYS A 611 14.71 70.68 64.84
CA LYS A 611 15.42 69.93 65.90
C LYS A 611 14.90 68.50 66.17
N THR A 612 14.07 67.93 65.30
CA THR A 612 13.72 66.50 65.31
C THR A 612 14.22 65.80 64.04
N TRP A 613 14.75 64.58 64.19
CA TRP A 613 14.99 63.72 63.04
C TRP A 613 13.63 63.29 62.48
N THR A 614 13.25 63.85 61.33
CA THR A 614 12.04 63.47 60.60
C THR A 614 12.41 62.60 59.40
N VAL A 615 11.59 61.63 59.02
CA VAL A 615 11.90 60.77 57.87
C VAL A 615 11.86 61.61 56.59
N ALA A 616 12.95 61.58 55.82
CA ALA A 616 13.02 62.21 54.51
C ALA A 616 12.28 61.35 53.48
N THR A 617 11.50 61.96 52.60
CA THR A 617 10.90 61.23 51.46
C THR A 617 12.00 60.83 50.46
N ALA A 618 11.76 59.79 49.67
CA ALA A 618 12.71 59.31 48.67
C ALA A 618 13.17 60.43 47.72
N LEU A 619 12.20 61.19 47.18
CA LEU A 619 12.48 62.34 46.32
C LEU A 619 13.38 63.39 47.01
N GLU A 620 13.12 63.71 48.29
CA GLU A 620 13.90 64.70 49.04
C GLU A 620 15.35 64.27 49.28
N TYR A 621 15.62 63.00 49.59
CA TYR A 621 17.00 62.55 49.82
C TYR A 621 17.77 62.27 48.52
N ASP A 622 17.11 61.80 47.46
CA ASP A 622 17.78 61.43 46.21
C ASP A 622 18.03 62.60 45.26
N THR A 623 17.14 63.59 45.21
CA THR A 623 17.30 64.76 44.32
C THR A 623 18.03 65.93 44.99
N TYR A 624 18.52 65.73 46.23
CA TYR A 624 19.13 66.78 47.05
C TYR A 624 20.33 67.46 46.36
N GLY A 625 20.12 68.72 45.96
CA GLY A 625 21.10 69.57 45.29
C GLY A 625 21.16 69.42 43.76
N TRP A 626 20.18 68.76 43.13
CA TRP A 626 20.10 68.71 41.66
C TRP A 626 19.64 70.05 41.06
N LYS A 627 20.08 70.31 39.83
CA LYS A 627 19.55 71.38 38.96
C LYS A 627 18.44 70.82 38.07
N ALA A 628 17.63 71.71 37.48
CA ALA A 628 16.65 71.36 36.45
C ALA A 628 17.28 70.52 35.32
N GLY A 629 16.51 69.56 34.80
CA GLY A 629 16.91 68.68 33.70
C GLY A 629 16.42 69.16 32.33
N THR A 630 16.67 68.36 31.30
CA THR A 630 15.97 68.46 30.01
C THR A 630 14.71 67.61 30.00
N GLU A 631 13.67 68.02 29.26
CA GLU A 631 12.38 67.31 29.21
C GLU A 631 12.55 65.85 28.73
N GLY A 632 12.14 64.89 29.56
CA GLY A 632 12.31 63.45 29.30
C GLY A 632 13.63 62.84 29.82
N GLU A 633 14.54 63.64 30.40
CA GLU A 633 15.81 63.17 30.99
C GLU A 633 15.55 62.26 32.19
N VAL A 634 16.34 61.18 32.33
CA VAL A 634 16.37 60.31 33.51
C VAL A 634 17.69 60.42 34.26
N ARG A 635 17.64 60.38 35.60
CA ARG A 635 18.81 60.28 36.47
C ARG A 635 18.54 59.30 37.62
N ALA A 636 19.52 58.46 37.92
CA ALA A 636 19.53 57.65 39.14
C ALA A 636 19.67 58.54 40.38
N GLY A 637 19.02 58.16 41.47
CA GLY A 637 19.01 58.85 42.75
C GLY A 637 20.42 58.97 43.34
N LYS A 638 20.72 60.12 43.94
CA LYS A 638 22.07 60.44 44.45
C LYS A 638 22.48 59.56 45.64
N VAL A 639 21.50 58.94 46.30
CA VAL A 639 21.64 58.29 47.62
C VAL A 639 21.10 56.85 47.59
N ASN A 640 20.11 56.59 46.74
CA ASN A 640 19.62 55.30 46.31
C ASN A 640 19.70 55.22 44.77
N ALA A 641 20.78 54.61 44.26
CA ALA A 641 20.99 54.45 42.82
C ALA A 641 19.95 53.54 42.15
N ASP A 642 19.21 52.73 42.93
CA ASP A 642 18.15 51.85 42.44
C ASP A 642 16.81 52.59 42.24
N LYS A 643 16.76 53.89 42.53
CA LYS A 643 15.59 54.75 42.26
C LYS A 643 15.92 55.78 41.20
N HIS A 644 15.18 55.75 40.10
CA HIS A 644 15.33 56.72 39.03
C HIS A 644 14.26 57.81 39.10
N TYR A 645 14.64 58.97 38.57
CA TYR A 645 13.81 60.16 38.54
C TYR A 645 13.87 60.72 37.13
N VAL A 646 12.70 61.11 36.61
CA VAL A 646 12.59 61.73 35.29
C VAL A 646 12.18 63.20 35.43
N TYR A 647 12.73 64.04 34.56
CA TYR A 647 12.39 65.45 34.49
C TYR A 647 11.26 65.66 33.47
N GLU A 648 10.09 66.07 33.95
CA GLU A 648 8.90 66.28 33.12
C GLU A 648 8.09 67.47 33.67
N ASN A 649 7.52 68.29 32.79
CA ASN A 649 6.70 69.46 33.11
C ASN A 649 7.38 70.44 34.10
N GLY A 650 8.70 70.54 34.06
CA GLY A 650 9.48 71.49 34.88
C GLY A 650 9.87 71.01 36.29
N ALA A 651 9.66 69.72 36.63
CA ALA A 651 10.06 69.16 37.91
C ALA A 651 10.66 67.75 37.77
N TRP A 652 11.50 67.35 38.74
CA TRP A 652 11.90 65.96 38.90
C TRP A 652 10.77 65.19 39.60
N ARG A 653 10.24 64.16 38.95
CA ARG A 653 9.35 63.16 39.54
C ARG A 653 10.04 61.79 39.57
N ALA A 654 9.53 60.87 40.38
CA ALA A 654 9.93 59.46 40.23
C ALA A 654 9.58 58.97 38.81
N SER A 655 10.41 58.11 38.26
CA SER A 655 10.04 57.30 37.09
C SER A 655 8.80 56.45 37.41
N ALA A 656 7.98 56.19 36.40
CA ALA A 656 6.74 55.44 36.55
C ALA A 656 6.98 53.92 36.63
N ASN A 657 8.07 53.43 36.05
CA ASN A 657 8.44 52.02 35.93
C ASN A 657 9.90 51.87 35.46
N GLU A 658 10.42 50.64 35.53
CA GLU A 658 11.79 50.25 35.12
C GLU A 658 12.13 50.57 33.65
N ILE A 659 11.13 50.83 32.80
CA ILE A 659 11.32 51.23 31.40
C ILE A 659 11.68 52.72 31.35
N GLU A 660 10.99 53.58 32.10
CA GLU A 660 11.39 54.99 32.27
C GLU A 660 12.73 55.12 32.99
N ASP A 661 13.07 54.22 33.94
CA ASP A 661 14.40 54.17 34.60
C ASP A 661 15.54 54.06 33.57
N SER A 662 15.37 53.25 32.53
CA SER A 662 16.40 52.96 31.54
C SER A 662 16.37 53.88 30.31
N LEU A 663 15.17 54.29 29.88
CA LEU A 663 14.97 54.99 28.60
C LEU A 663 14.59 56.46 28.75
N GLY A 664 14.26 56.92 29.96
CA GLY A 664 13.63 58.23 30.21
C GLY A 664 12.16 58.26 29.82
N ALA A 665 11.48 59.36 30.15
CA ALA A 665 10.03 59.47 29.92
C ALA A 665 9.68 59.51 28.41
N CYS A 666 8.55 58.89 28.06
CA CYS A 666 7.97 58.96 26.72
C CYS A 666 7.18 60.29 26.60
N VAL A 667 7.90 61.36 26.32
CA VAL A 667 7.36 62.72 26.17
C VAL A 667 6.89 62.99 24.73
N VAL A 668 6.13 64.08 24.50
CA VAL A 668 5.55 64.43 23.17
C VAL A 668 6.59 64.44 22.04
N SER A 669 7.82 64.90 22.32
CA SER A 669 8.91 64.95 21.34
C SER A 669 9.49 63.59 20.96
N ARG A 670 9.08 62.50 21.62
CA ARG A 670 9.52 61.12 21.39
C ARG A 670 8.41 60.21 20.85
N GLU A 671 7.20 60.73 20.63
CA GLU A 671 6.07 59.97 20.10
C GLU A 671 6.43 59.28 18.77
N GLY A 672 6.19 57.97 18.66
CA GLY A 672 6.57 57.13 17.52
C GLY A 672 8.02 56.64 17.51
N SER A 673 8.89 57.10 18.42
CA SER A 673 10.27 56.59 18.52
C SER A 673 10.32 55.18 19.12
N ILE A 674 11.27 54.36 18.64
CA ILE A 674 11.61 53.06 19.22
C ILE A 674 12.98 53.18 19.88
N GLU A 675 13.09 52.64 21.08
CA GLU A 675 14.28 52.63 21.93
C GLU A 675 14.56 51.20 22.44
N LYS A 676 15.82 50.89 22.79
CA LYS A 676 16.22 49.56 23.27
C LYS A 676 16.74 49.59 24.71
N MET A 677 16.13 48.78 25.57
CA MET A 677 16.52 48.55 26.95
C MET A 677 17.39 47.28 27.04
N VAL A 678 18.49 47.32 27.79
CA VAL A 678 19.34 46.14 28.04
C VAL A 678 18.71 45.32 29.16
N LEU A 679 18.42 44.04 28.90
CA LEU A 679 17.91 43.11 29.93
C LEU A 679 19.04 42.36 30.65
N SER A 680 20.11 42.01 29.94
CA SER A 680 21.28 41.35 30.51
C SER A 680 22.50 41.52 29.62
N THR A 681 23.69 41.49 30.22
CA THR A 681 24.99 41.51 29.54
C THR A 681 25.74 40.22 29.86
N SER A 682 26.32 39.59 28.84
CA SER A 682 27.10 38.35 28.97
C SER A 682 28.35 38.38 28.09
N SER A 683 29.26 37.44 28.30
CA SER A 683 30.43 37.22 27.43
C SER A 683 30.07 36.88 25.97
N TYR A 684 28.81 36.53 25.69
CA TYR A 684 28.31 36.16 24.35
C TYR A 684 27.46 37.27 23.70
N GLY A 685 27.29 38.42 24.37
CA GLY A 685 26.48 39.53 23.89
C GLY A 685 25.48 40.04 24.93
N SER A 686 24.78 41.12 24.58
CA SER A 686 23.72 41.72 25.41
C SER A 686 22.34 41.29 24.90
N SER A 687 21.44 40.97 25.83
CA SER A 687 20.01 40.78 25.53
C SER A 687 19.29 42.13 25.62
N TYR A 688 18.40 42.40 24.68
CA TYR A 688 17.66 43.66 24.57
C TYR A 688 16.14 43.42 24.51
N ARG A 689 15.38 44.38 25.03
CA ARG A 689 13.94 44.54 24.75
C ARG A 689 13.71 45.91 24.13
N TYR A 690 12.79 45.97 23.17
CA TYR A 690 12.52 47.17 22.38
C TYR A 690 11.16 47.73 22.76
N TYR A 691 11.09 49.04 22.93
CA TYR A 691 9.91 49.76 23.34
C TYR A 691 9.61 50.87 22.35
N ILE A 692 8.33 51.07 22.04
CA ILE A 692 7.84 52.16 21.19
C ILE A 692 7.00 53.14 22.01
N CYS A 693 7.31 54.42 21.87
CA CYS A 693 6.62 55.51 22.56
C CYS A 693 5.29 55.81 21.86
N LYS A 694 4.17 55.45 22.48
CA LYS A 694 2.80 55.61 21.95
C LYS A 694 1.89 56.26 22.98
N SER A 695 1.20 57.33 22.62
CA SER A 695 0.34 58.13 23.51
C SER A 695 1.03 58.56 24.81
N LYS A 696 2.30 58.98 24.74
CA LYS A 696 3.15 59.28 25.93
C LYS A 696 3.45 58.10 26.87
N VAL A 697 3.28 56.85 26.43
CA VAL A 697 3.65 55.66 27.20
C VAL A 697 4.59 54.76 26.40
N TRP A 698 5.63 54.21 27.04
CA TRP A 698 6.43 53.13 26.45
C TRP A 698 5.63 51.84 26.43
N THR A 699 5.41 51.29 25.24
CA THR A 699 4.75 49.99 25.03
C THR A 699 5.74 49.04 24.36
N ASP A 700 5.64 47.72 24.59
CA ASP A 700 6.50 46.75 23.91
C ASP A 700 6.37 46.92 22.39
N ALA A 701 7.50 47.02 21.69
CA ALA A 701 7.51 47.04 20.23
C ALA A 701 7.21 45.62 19.71
N THR A 702 6.36 45.52 18.69
CA THR A 702 6.11 44.24 18.02
C THR A 702 7.37 43.75 17.30
N THR A 703 7.49 42.44 17.08
CA THR A 703 8.65 41.84 16.40
C THR A 703 8.97 42.52 15.06
N LEU A 704 7.94 42.88 14.28
CA LEU A 704 8.06 43.65 13.04
C LEU A 704 8.64 45.05 13.27
N GLU A 705 8.12 45.79 14.24
CA GLU A 705 8.62 47.13 14.61
C GLU A 705 10.08 47.08 15.09
N CYS A 706 10.47 46.03 15.83
CA CYS A 706 11.86 45.79 16.24
C CYS A 706 12.79 45.53 15.05
N ASP A 707 12.42 44.58 14.19
CA ASP A 707 13.27 44.08 13.11
C ASP A 707 13.43 45.08 11.96
N THR A 708 12.42 45.93 11.73
CA THR A 708 12.41 46.95 10.66
C THR A 708 12.84 48.34 11.15
N TYR A 709 13.21 48.48 12.43
CA TYR A 709 13.68 49.75 12.99
C TYR A 709 14.90 50.30 12.23
N GLY A 710 14.79 51.55 11.78
CA GLY A 710 15.84 52.21 11.01
C GLY A 710 15.93 51.79 9.53
N TRP A 711 15.01 50.95 9.03
CA TRP A 711 14.96 50.62 7.60
C TRP A 711 14.33 51.75 6.79
N ASN A 712 14.94 52.06 5.65
CA ASN A 712 14.30 52.86 4.61
C ASN A 712 13.19 52.04 3.91
N ALA A 713 12.35 52.74 3.15
CA ALA A 713 11.42 52.10 2.20
C ALA A 713 12.20 51.17 1.25
N GLY A 714 11.70 49.95 1.06
CA GLY A 714 12.29 48.97 0.15
C GLY A 714 11.81 49.15 -1.29
N THR A 715 12.28 48.27 -2.19
CA THR A 715 11.65 48.08 -3.51
C THR A 715 10.55 47.04 -3.41
N GLU A 716 9.47 47.16 -4.19
CA GLU A 716 8.36 46.19 -4.16
C GLU A 716 8.86 44.76 -4.44
N GLY A 717 8.56 43.83 -3.53
CA GLY A 717 9.05 42.45 -3.57
C GLY A 717 10.44 42.21 -2.96
N GLU A 718 11.12 43.23 -2.44
CA GLU A 718 12.39 43.09 -1.74
C GLU A 718 12.21 42.29 -0.44
N VAL A 719 13.09 41.31 -0.21
CA VAL A 719 13.09 40.50 1.02
C VAL A 719 14.37 40.77 1.82
N LYS A 720 14.21 41.06 3.12
CA LYS A 720 15.30 41.28 4.08
C LYS A 720 15.13 40.39 5.31
N VAL A 721 16.25 39.97 5.89
CA VAL A 721 16.31 39.31 7.20
C VAL A 721 16.12 40.34 8.32
N GLY A 722 15.44 39.98 9.41
CA GLY A 722 15.20 40.87 10.55
C GLY A 722 16.50 41.35 11.22
N SER A 723 16.55 42.63 11.61
CA SER A 723 17.74 43.27 12.20
C SER A 723 18.08 42.78 13.61
N VAL A 724 17.10 42.23 14.34
CA VAL A 724 17.21 41.79 15.73
C VAL A 724 17.05 40.28 15.80
N TYR A 725 16.01 39.76 15.17
CA TYR A 725 15.67 38.35 15.12
C TYR A 725 16.03 37.80 13.74
N THR A 726 17.29 37.39 13.56
CA THR A 726 17.86 36.99 12.27
C THR A 726 17.28 35.70 11.66
N TYR A 727 16.29 35.10 12.30
CA TYR A 727 15.48 33.99 11.78
C TYR A 727 14.18 34.45 11.11
N ASN A 728 13.74 35.68 11.37
CA ASN A 728 12.59 36.30 10.72
C ASN A 728 12.99 36.88 9.36
N TYR A 729 12.07 36.84 8.41
CA TYR A 729 12.21 37.40 7.08
C TYR A 729 11.03 38.32 6.81
N TYR A 730 11.30 39.45 6.18
CA TYR A 730 10.35 40.52 5.91
C TYR A 730 10.39 40.87 4.43
N ILE A 731 9.22 41.14 3.86
CA ILE A 731 9.04 41.55 2.47
C ILE A 731 8.46 42.96 2.42
N TYR A 732 8.97 43.79 1.51
CA TYR A 732 8.39 45.09 1.23
C TYR A 732 7.28 44.93 0.18
N LYS A 733 6.03 45.16 0.57
CA LYS A 733 4.85 45.08 -0.30
C LYS A 733 3.84 46.18 0.01
N ASN A 734 3.20 46.72 -1.02
CA ASN A 734 2.20 47.79 -0.89
C ASN A 734 2.68 48.99 -0.05
N GLY A 735 3.95 49.40 -0.24
CA GLY A 735 4.53 50.56 0.44
C GLY A 735 4.96 50.34 1.91
N LYS A 736 4.93 49.11 2.43
CA LYS A 736 5.34 48.79 3.81
C LYS A 736 6.10 47.48 3.93
N TRP A 737 6.92 47.36 4.97
CA TRP A 737 7.51 46.10 5.39
C TRP A 737 6.47 45.25 6.14
N GLN A 738 6.40 43.96 5.83
CA GLN A 738 5.54 42.98 6.49
C GLN A 738 6.23 41.61 6.52
N ALA A 739 5.75 40.66 7.33
CA ALA A 739 6.36 39.33 7.43
C ALA A 739 6.33 38.60 6.07
N ALA A 740 7.45 38.00 5.68
CA ALA A 740 7.56 37.19 4.47
C ALA A 740 7.13 35.75 4.72
N THR A 741 6.47 35.13 3.75
CA THR A 741 6.21 33.69 3.77
C THR A 741 7.49 32.88 3.54
N SER A 742 7.48 31.59 3.90
CA SER A 742 8.59 30.67 3.60
C SER A 742 8.92 30.57 2.11
N VAL A 743 7.93 30.82 1.23
CA VAL A 743 8.12 30.84 -0.24
C VAL A 743 8.83 32.12 -0.66
N GLU A 744 8.36 33.28 -0.21
CA GLU A 744 8.99 34.58 -0.49
C GLU A 744 10.40 34.69 0.09
N LYS A 745 10.66 34.08 1.25
CA LYS A 745 12.01 33.92 1.80
C LYS A 745 12.98 33.26 0.81
N ASN A 746 12.54 32.20 0.14
CA ASN A 746 13.39 31.37 -0.71
C ASN A 746 13.47 31.90 -2.15
N LEU A 747 12.40 32.53 -2.65
CA LEU A 747 12.26 32.95 -4.05
C LEU A 747 12.29 34.47 -4.25
N GLY A 748 12.31 35.27 -3.19
CA GLY A 748 12.03 36.71 -3.24
C GLY A 748 10.54 36.99 -3.49
N GLY A 749 10.15 38.28 -3.55
CA GLY A 749 8.78 38.65 -3.90
C GLY A 749 8.42 38.34 -5.35
N CYS A 750 7.23 37.79 -5.57
CA CYS A 750 6.58 37.77 -6.88
C CYS A 750 6.09 39.21 -7.19
N THR A 751 6.46 39.72 -8.37
CA THR A 751 6.19 41.09 -8.83
C THR A 751 5.78 41.06 -10.30
N ILE A 752 5.24 42.17 -10.83
CA ILE A 752 4.80 42.26 -12.24
C ILE A 752 5.93 41.90 -13.22
N GLY A 753 7.18 42.25 -12.91
CA GLY A 753 8.35 41.90 -13.74
C GLY A 753 8.79 40.43 -13.66
N ARG A 754 8.14 39.62 -12.82
CA ARG A 754 8.40 38.19 -12.61
C ARG A 754 7.19 37.30 -12.93
N GLU A 755 6.13 37.87 -13.52
CA GLU A 755 4.93 37.14 -13.89
C GLU A 755 5.27 35.94 -14.80
N GLY A 756 4.82 34.74 -14.45
CA GLY A 756 5.15 33.49 -15.12
C GLY A 756 6.50 32.85 -14.71
N GLU A 757 7.30 33.48 -13.86
CA GLU A 757 8.55 32.88 -13.35
C GLU A 757 8.24 31.68 -12.45
N VAL A 758 9.02 30.59 -12.59
CA VAL A 758 8.90 29.36 -11.79
C VAL A 758 10.11 29.20 -10.87
N GLY A 759 9.85 28.94 -9.58
CA GLY A 759 10.90 28.76 -8.57
C GLY A 759 10.60 27.60 -7.60
N LYS A 760 11.64 26.94 -7.11
CA LYS A 760 11.51 25.81 -6.15
C LYS A 760 11.66 26.29 -4.71
N SER A 761 10.71 25.95 -3.85
CA SER A 761 10.78 26.23 -2.41
C SER A 761 10.37 25.00 -1.61
N GLY A 762 11.33 24.40 -0.91
CA GLY A 762 11.14 23.11 -0.25
C GLY A 762 10.97 21.97 -1.26
N THR A 763 9.92 21.16 -1.10
CA THR A 763 9.55 20.08 -2.02
C THR A 763 8.78 20.56 -3.24
N ASN A 764 8.13 21.73 -3.16
CA ASN A 764 7.18 22.21 -4.16
C ASN A 764 7.80 23.23 -5.12
N TYR A 765 7.28 23.26 -6.34
CA TYR A 765 7.52 24.34 -7.30
C TYR A 765 6.38 25.35 -7.23
N TYR A 766 6.72 26.63 -7.41
CA TYR A 766 5.79 27.75 -7.37
C TYR A 766 5.94 28.57 -8.65
N ILE A 767 4.83 29.11 -9.15
CA ILE A 767 4.76 30.04 -10.27
C ILE A 767 4.23 31.39 -9.81
N CYS A 768 4.88 32.47 -10.24
CA CYS A 768 4.48 33.83 -9.94
C CYS A 768 3.29 34.22 -10.82
N LYS A 769 2.14 34.50 -10.20
CA LYS A 769 0.89 34.88 -10.87
C LYS A 769 0.21 36.02 -10.12
N SER A 770 -0.18 37.09 -10.80
CA SER A 770 -0.83 38.27 -10.23
C SER A 770 -0.11 38.80 -8.98
N MET A 771 1.22 38.86 -9.00
CA MET A 771 2.09 39.27 -7.86
C MET A 771 2.04 38.34 -6.62
N ILE A 772 1.54 37.11 -6.77
CA ILE A 772 1.48 36.08 -5.72
C ILE A 772 2.20 34.81 -6.21
N TRP A 773 3.03 34.20 -5.34
CA TRP A 773 3.55 32.86 -5.60
C TRP A 773 2.45 31.82 -5.36
N THR A 774 2.03 31.14 -6.42
CA THR A 774 1.06 30.04 -6.39
C THR A 774 1.79 28.72 -6.60
N ILE A 775 1.28 27.59 -6.10
CA ILE A 775 1.90 26.28 -6.38
C ILE A 775 1.76 26.01 -7.88
N ALA A 776 2.88 25.74 -8.56
CA ALA A 776 2.88 25.45 -9.99
C ALA A 776 2.24 24.08 -10.25
N THR A 777 1.34 24.02 -11.23
CA THR A 777 0.85 22.72 -11.69
C THR A 777 1.95 21.94 -12.42
N LYS A 778 1.78 20.62 -12.51
CA LYS A 778 2.71 19.73 -13.24
C LYS A 778 2.86 20.14 -14.72
N LEU A 779 1.76 20.57 -15.35
CA LEU A 779 1.72 21.14 -16.69
C LEU A 779 2.60 22.40 -16.79
N GLU A 780 2.38 23.36 -15.90
CA GLU A 780 3.13 24.64 -15.88
C GLU A 780 4.63 24.44 -15.64
N LEU A 781 4.99 23.50 -14.75
CA LEU A 781 6.38 23.14 -14.48
C LEU A 781 7.08 22.52 -15.70
N ASN A 782 6.39 21.63 -16.44
CA ASN A 782 6.98 20.90 -17.56
C ASN A 782 6.96 21.67 -18.89
N THR A 783 6.07 22.66 -19.02
CA THR A 783 5.95 23.49 -20.22
C THR A 783 6.62 24.85 -20.06
N TYR A 784 7.17 25.15 -18.89
CA TYR A 784 7.96 26.34 -18.60
C TYR A 784 9.04 26.57 -19.66
N GLY A 785 9.08 27.79 -20.23
CA GLY A 785 10.03 28.18 -21.27
C GLY A 785 9.75 27.64 -22.68
N LYS A 786 8.75 26.77 -22.86
CA LYS A 786 8.32 26.29 -24.19
C LYS A 786 7.23 27.19 -24.76
N THR A 787 7.21 27.33 -26.09
CA THR A 787 6.14 28.03 -26.82
C THR A 787 5.30 27.02 -27.58
N CYS A 788 3.98 27.07 -27.39
CA CYS A 788 3.02 26.30 -28.18
C CYS A 788 2.81 27.04 -29.52
N LEU A 789 3.50 26.57 -30.57
CA LEU A 789 3.53 27.21 -31.90
C LEU A 789 2.85 26.40 -33.00
N THR A 790 2.55 25.12 -32.76
CA THR A 790 2.01 24.21 -33.77
C THR A 790 0.97 23.32 -33.12
N ASP A 791 -0.29 23.66 -33.35
CA ASP A 791 -1.43 22.94 -32.79
C ASP A 791 -1.42 21.48 -33.25
N GLY A 792 -1.72 20.57 -32.32
CA GLY A 792 -1.64 19.12 -32.49
C GLY A 792 -0.23 18.53 -32.37
N SER A 793 0.82 19.37 -32.23
CA SER A 793 2.18 18.87 -31.96
C SER A 793 2.33 18.41 -30.50
N ILE A 794 3.04 17.30 -30.30
CA ILE A 794 3.35 16.76 -28.98
C ILE A 794 4.79 17.10 -28.61
N VAL A 795 4.99 17.62 -27.39
CA VAL A 795 6.29 17.93 -26.81
C VAL A 795 6.51 17.14 -25.52
N ASN A 796 7.76 16.75 -25.26
CA ASN A 796 8.14 16.19 -23.96
C ASN A 796 8.29 17.30 -22.92
N GLY A 797 7.92 17.02 -21.67
CA GLY A 797 8.11 17.92 -20.53
C GLY A 797 9.59 18.22 -20.26
N GLU A 798 9.90 19.46 -19.89
CA GLU A 798 11.27 19.93 -19.69
C GLU A 798 11.93 19.33 -18.44
N ILE A 799 11.19 19.29 -17.32
CA ILE A 799 11.70 18.78 -16.03
C ILE A 799 11.56 17.25 -15.96
N TYR A 800 10.50 16.72 -16.55
CA TYR A 800 10.17 15.30 -16.56
C TYR A 800 9.87 14.85 -18.00
N SER A 801 10.91 14.38 -18.71
CA SER A 801 10.83 13.99 -20.12
C SER A 801 9.91 12.80 -20.42
N SER A 802 9.44 12.09 -19.38
CA SER A 802 8.45 11.03 -19.47
C SER A 802 7.01 11.54 -19.63
N TYR A 803 6.73 12.78 -19.24
CA TYR A 803 5.43 13.39 -19.51
C TYR A 803 5.45 14.08 -20.86
N LYS A 804 4.32 14.01 -21.55
CA LYS A 804 4.09 14.58 -22.88
C LYS A 804 2.91 15.54 -22.81
N TYR A 805 2.93 16.54 -23.67
CA TYR A 805 1.96 17.62 -23.73
C TYR A 805 1.64 17.93 -25.17
N VAL A 806 0.37 18.17 -25.48
CA VAL A 806 -0.06 18.63 -26.81
C VAL A 806 -0.28 20.13 -26.78
N CYS A 807 0.18 20.79 -27.84
CA CYS A 807 -0.11 22.19 -28.13
C CYS A 807 -1.52 22.30 -28.73
N ASP A 808 -2.39 23.09 -28.09
CA ASP A 808 -3.79 23.29 -28.46
C ASP A 808 -4.15 24.78 -28.30
N SER A 809 -4.47 25.45 -29.39
CA SER A 809 -4.91 26.84 -29.43
C SER A 809 -3.90 27.81 -28.79
N GLY A 810 -2.60 27.55 -28.93
CA GLY A 810 -1.52 28.34 -28.31
C GLY A 810 -1.25 28.05 -26.83
N VAL A 811 -1.93 27.08 -26.22
CA VAL A 811 -1.73 26.62 -24.83
C VAL A 811 -1.36 25.13 -24.82
N PHE A 812 -0.55 24.69 -23.87
CA PHE A 812 -0.32 23.25 -23.70
C PHE A 812 -1.41 22.62 -22.83
N ARG A 813 -1.87 21.43 -23.19
CA ARG A 813 -2.69 20.55 -22.33
C ARG A 813 -2.02 19.18 -22.18
N ASP A 814 -2.45 18.42 -21.17
CA ASP A 814 -2.08 17.01 -21.05
C ASP A 814 -2.52 16.24 -22.31
N VAL A 815 -1.69 15.30 -22.73
CA VAL A 815 -1.93 14.42 -23.87
C VAL A 815 -2.62 13.14 -23.40
N ASN A 816 -3.51 12.55 -24.20
CA ASN A 816 -4.06 11.23 -23.90
C ASN A 816 -3.28 10.09 -24.59
N ASP A 817 -3.46 8.84 -24.16
CA ASP A 817 -2.68 7.70 -24.65
C ASP A 817 -2.85 7.46 -26.17
N LEU A 818 -4.02 7.79 -26.72
CA LEU A 818 -4.27 7.68 -28.15
C LEU A 818 -3.51 8.76 -28.94
N GLU A 819 -3.47 10.00 -28.45
CA GLU A 819 -2.63 11.05 -29.02
C GLU A 819 -1.13 10.70 -28.92
N VAL A 820 -0.69 10.06 -27.83
CA VAL A 820 0.70 9.58 -27.65
C VAL A 820 1.05 8.50 -28.66
N SER A 821 0.18 7.51 -28.86
CA SER A 821 0.41 6.40 -29.81
C SER A 821 0.35 6.84 -31.27
N LEU A 822 -0.51 7.80 -31.61
CA LEU A 822 -0.57 8.44 -32.93
C LEU A 822 0.54 9.49 -33.14
N ASN A 823 1.27 9.85 -32.08
CA ASN A 823 2.26 10.94 -32.03
C ASN A 823 1.73 12.28 -32.60
N LYS A 824 0.42 12.51 -32.47
CA LYS A 824 -0.30 13.70 -32.94
C LYS A 824 -1.54 13.91 -32.10
N GLY A 825 -1.72 15.12 -31.58
CA GLY A 825 -2.91 15.48 -30.80
C GLY A 825 -4.08 15.94 -31.66
N CYS A 826 -5.30 15.54 -31.32
CA CYS A 826 -6.50 15.98 -32.02
C CYS A 826 -6.99 17.30 -31.43
N VAL A 827 -7.03 18.33 -32.26
CA VAL A 827 -7.33 19.71 -31.87
C VAL A 827 -8.10 20.39 -33.00
N SER A 828 -8.81 21.48 -32.66
CA SER A 828 -9.77 22.15 -33.57
C SER A 828 -9.24 22.52 -34.97
N TYR A 829 -7.94 22.76 -35.14
CA TYR A 829 -7.31 23.08 -36.43
C TYR A 829 -6.99 21.87 -37.32
N ILE A 830 -7.00 20.65 -36.77
CA ILE A 830 -6.85 19.39 -37.53
C ILE A 830 -8.14 18.56 -37.51
N GLU A 831 -9.26 19.18 -37.15
CA GLU A 831 -10.59 18.59 -37.22
C GLU A 831 -10.87 18.07 -38.65
N GLY A 832 -11.16 16.77 -38.77
CA GLY A 832 -11.31 16.07 -40.05
C GLY A 832 -10.06 15.39 -40.61
N ASP A 833 -8.88 15.53 -39.98
CA ASP A 833 -7.70 14.72 -40.35
C ASP A 833 -7.93 13.23 -40.05
N GLU A 834 -7.47 12.35 -40.95
CA GLU A 834 -7.42 10.90 -40.76
C GLU A 834 -5.98 10.40 -40.59
N ILE A 835 -5.77 9.45 -39.66
CA ILE A 835 -4.57 8.61 -39.57
C ILE A 835 -4.99 7.16 -39.78
N ARG A 836 -4.35 6.45 -40.71
CA ARG A 836 -4.62 5.03 -41.00
C ARG A 836 -3.48 4.16 -40.51
N ILE A 837 -3.78 3.17 -39.67
CA ILE A 837 -2.84 2.17 -39.18
C ILE A 837 -3.27 0.79 -39.69
N HIS A 838 -2.44 0.19 -40.54
CA HIS A 838 -2.60 -1.19 -41.00
C HIS A 838 -2.22 -2.14 -39.86
N LEU A 839 -3.22 -2.72 -39.17
CA LEU A 839 -3.00 -3.63 -38.04
C LEU A 839 -2.88 -5.09 -38.49
N SER A 840 -3.63 -5.50 -39.51
CA SER A 840 -3.59 -6.86 -40.06
C SER A 840 -4.03 -6.91 -41.52
N LEU A 841 -3.85 -8.09 -42.12
CA LEU A 841 -4.33 -8.45 -43.47
C LEU A 841 -5.85 -8.68 -43.55
N SER A 842 -6.58 -7.94 -42.74
CA SER A 842 -8.01 -8.03 -42.58
C SER A 842 -8.61 -6.79 -41.94
N TYR A 843 -7.84 -5.92 -41.26
CA TYR A 843 -8.36 -4.68 -40.68
C TYR A 843 -7.36 -3.52 -40.69
N ASP A 844 -7.83 -2.38 -41.21
CA ASP A 844 -7.24 -1.06 -40.97
C ASP A 844 -7.94 -0.42 -39.77
N SER A 845 -7.18 0.18 -38.85
CA SER A 845 -7.72 1.16 -37.91
C SER A 845 -7.59 2.56 -38.49
N VAL A 846 -8.72 3.20 -38.76
CA VAL A 846 -8.80 4.59 -39.20
C VAL A 846 -9.13 5.45 -37.99
N TYR A 847 -8.27 6.41 -37.68
CA TYR A 847 -8.47 7.38 -36.61
C TYR A 847 -8.83 8.72 -37.24
N SER A 848 -10.08 9.17 -37.07
CA SER A 848 -10.52 10.48 -37.53
C SER A 848 -10.60 11.47 -36.37
N CYS A 849 -9.97 12.63 -36.52
CA CYS A 849 -10.04 13.69 -35.53
C CYS A 849 -11.42 14.36 -35.62
N SER A 850 -12.26 14.22 -34.60
CA SER A 850 -13.53 14.96 -34.50
C SER A 850 -13.86 15.36 -33.06
N ASN A 851 -14.38 16.57 -32.90
CA ASN A 851 -14.62 17.24 -31.62
C ASN A 851 -13.38 17.28 -30.70
N SER A 852 -12.18 17.47 -31.28
CA SER A 852 -10.89 17.37 -30.55
C SER A 852 -10.63 16.00 -29.88
N LEU A 853 -11.24 14.92 -30.39
CA LEU A 853 -10.97 13.54 -30.01
C LEU A 853 -10.64 12.69 -31.25
N TRP A 854 -9.68 11.77 -31.13
CA TRP A 854 -9.44 10.76 -32.16
C TRP A 854 -10.50 9.64 -32.04
N ASN A 855 -11.27 9.44 -33.11
CA ASN A 855 -12.32 8.42 -33.18
C ASN A 855 -11.82 7.25 -34.02
N ALA A 856 -11.79 6.05 -33.45
CA ALA A 856 -11.27 4.86 -34.13
C ALA A 856 -12.40 4.07 -34.81
N THR A 857 -12.24 3.75 -36.10
CA THR A 857 -13.07 2.78 -36.82
C THR A 857 -12.19 1.65 -37.38
N LYS A 858 -12.78 0.46 -37.57
CA LYS A 858 -12.10 -0.70 -38.16
C LYS A 858 -12.69 -1.00 -39.55
N GLU A 859 -11.89 -0.92 -40.60
CA GLU A 859 -12.28 -1.21 -42.00
C GLU A 859 -11.71 -2.56 -42.45
N PHE A 860 -12.52 -3.46 -43.02
CA PHE A 860 -12.07 -4.83 -43.38
C PHE A 860 -11.43 -4.92 -44.77
N VAL A 861 -10.21 -5.49 -44.86
CA VAL A 861 -9.42 -5.59 -46.11
C VAL A 861 -8.79 -6.98 -46.28
N GLY A 862 -9.42 -7.87 -47.06
CA GLY A 862 -9.00 -9.28 -47.18
C GLY A 862 -7.74 -9.58 -48.03
N TYR A 863 -7.44 -10.88 -48.21
CA TYR A 863 -6.28 -11.39 -48.96
C TYR A 863 -6.08 -10.78 -50.36
N GLY A 864 -4.82 -10.47 -50.69
CA GLY A 864 -4.39 -10.19 -52.06
C GLY A 864 -4.10 -11.46 -52.88
N SER A 865 -3.67 -11.29 -54.13
CA SER A 865 -3.32 -12.41 -55.02
C SER A 865 -2.11 -12.12 -55.93
N LEU A 866 -1.44 -13.20 -56.33
CA LEU A 866 -0.31 -13.25 -57.25
C LEU A 866 -0.54 -14.37 -58.26
N THR A 867 -0.56 -14.08 -59.56
CA THR A 867 -0.55 -15.11 -60.61
C THR A 867 0.87 -15.29 -61.14
N ASP A 868 1.39 -16.52 -61.06
CA ASP A 868 2.68 -16.87 -61.66
C ASP A 868 2.51 -17.10 -63.17
N ASN A 869 3.04 -16.18 -63.98
CA ASN A 869 2.94 -16.24 -65.44
C ASN A 869 3.64 -17.47 -66.07
N ARG A 870 4.44 -18.24 -65.31
CA ARG A 870 5.19 -19.40 -65.81
C ARG A 870 4.36 -20.68 -65.87
N ASP A 871 3.36 -20.83 -65.00
CA ASP A 871 2.46 -21.99 -64.94
C ASP A 871 0.97 -21.62 -64.85
N GLY A 872 0.65 -20.33 -64.75
CA GLY A 872 -0.72 -19.81 -64.60
C GLY A 872 -1.30 -19.98 -63.19
N LYS A 873 -0.52 -20.44 -62.21
CA LYS A 873 -1.01 -20.68 -60.86
C LYS A 873 -1.17 -19.36 -60.09
N THR A 874 -2.36 -19.14 -59.55
CA THR A 874 -2.63 -18.04 -58.63
C THR A 874 -2.43 -18.49 -57.19
N TYR A 875 -1.69 -17.67 -56.43
CA TYR A 875 -1.41 -17.80 -55.01
C TYR A 875 -1.99 -16.61 -54.26
N LYS A 876 -2.38 -16.80 -53.00
CA LYS A 876 -2.78 -15.73 -52.07
C LYS A 876 -1.56 -14.98 -51.54
N THR A 877 -1.74 -13.68 -51.28
CA THR A 877 -0.70 -12.82 -50.71
C THR A 877 -1.21 -12.07 -49.47
N THR A 878 -0.30 -11.78 -48.56
CA THR A 878 -0.54 -11.05 -47.31
C THR A 878 0.39 -9.85 -47.20
N VAL A 879 -0.08 -8.74 -46.61
CA VAL A 879 0.77 -7.61 -46.20
C VAL A 879 0.98 -7.73 -44.69
N ILE A 880 2.23 -7.73 -44.26
CA ILE A 880 2.62 -7.84 -42.85
C ILE A 880 3.68 -6.77 -42.58
N GLY A 881 3.31 -5.75 -41.80
CA GLY A 881 4.13 -4.56 -41.60
C GLY A 881 4.42 -3.85 -42.92
N SER A 882 5.70 -3.65 -43.24
CA SER A 882 6.15 -3.03 -44.50
C SER A 882 6.33 -4.01 -45.67
N GLN A 883 6.08 -5.31 -45.48
CA GLN A 883 6.40 -6.35 -46.46
C GLN A 883 5.16 -7.03 -47.02
N THR A 884 5.19 -7.40 -48.31
CA THR A 884 4.16 -8.26 -48.93
C THR A 884 4.70 -9.67 -49.14
N TRP A 885 4.06 -10.66 -48.52
CA TRP A 885 4.47 -12.07 -48.51
C TRP A 885 3.46 -12.95 -49.27
N MET A 886 3.91 -14.09 -49.79
CA MET A 886 3.00 -15.17 -50.17
C MET A 886 2.40 -15.82 -48.92
N ALA A 887 1.07 -16.02 -48.91
CA ALA A 887 0.38 -16.78 -47.86
C ALA A 887 0.41 -18.30 -48.14
N GLU A 888 0.71 -18.69 -49.38
CA GLU A 888 0.80 -20.09 -49.82
C GLU A 888 2.23 -20.43 -50.26
N ASN A 889 2.64 -21.68 -50.05
CA ASN A 889 3.97 -22.14 -50.47
C ASN A 889 4.05 -22.32 -52.00
N LEU A 890 5.20 -22.00 -52.58
CA LEU A 890 5.43 -22.12 -54.02
C LEU A 890 5.26 -23.57 -54.50
N ASN A 891 4.54 -23.77 -55.62
CA ASN A 891 4.26 -25.08 -56.21
C ASN A 891 4.51 -25.09 -57.73
N TYR A 892 5.52 -24.35 -58.17
CA TYR A 892 6.02 -24.39 -59.55
C TYR A 892 6.68 -25.75 -59.82
N SER A 893 6.53 -26.32 -61.02
CA SER A 893 6.93 -27.71 -61.27
C SER A 893 7.33 -28.11 -62.69
N ASP A 894 7.53 -27.13 -63.59
CA ASP A 894 7.89 -27.41 -64.99
C ASP A 894 9.35 -27.88 -65.14
N SER A 895 9.55 -29.17 -64.90
CA SER A 895 10.80 -29.90 -65.15
C SER A 895 11.07 -30.20 -66.63
N THR A 896 10.18 -29.80 -67.55
CA THR A 896 10.41 -29.93 -69.01
C THR A 896 11.11 -28.69 -69.56
N THR A 897 10.71 -27.50 -69.11
CA THR A 897 11.41 -26.24 -69.41
C THR A 897 12.62 -26.02 -68.50
N TYR A 898 12.49 -26.30 -67.19
CA TYR A 898 13.57 -26.12 -66.21
C TYR A 898 14.10 -27.48 -65.72
N ILE A 899 14.96 -28.10 -66.55
CA ILE A 899 15.46 -29.48 -66.36
C ILE A 899 16.17 -29.72 -65.02
N GLU A 900 16.75 -28.70 -64.40
CA GLU A 900 17.41 -28.82 -63.08
C GLU A 900 16.43 -29.16 -61.94
N MET A 901 15.13 -28.91 -62.12
CA MET A 901 14.09 -29.35 -61.16
C MET A 901 13.86 -30.86 -61.18
N LYS A 902 14.24 -31.53 -62.28
CA LYS A 902 14.04 -32.96 -62.44
C LYS A 902 14.80 -33.71 -61.33
N ASP A 903 14.07 -34.55 -60.61
CA ASP A 903 14.55 -35.31 -59.45
C ASP A 903 15.11 -34.45 -58.30
N ARG A 904 14.83 -33.13 -58.29
CA ARG A 904 15.30 -32.11 -57.31
C ARG A 904 14.19 -31.18 -56.79
N SER A 905 12.94 -31.50 -57.09
CA SER A 905 11.73 -30.93 -56.50
C SER A 905 10.70 -32.04 -56.30
N TRP A 906 10.03 -32.05 -55.14
CA TRP A 906 9.18 -33.15 -54.72
C TRP A 906 7.90 -32.65 -54.07
N CYS A 907 6.84 -33.44 -54.24
CA CYS A 907 5.76 -33.44 -53.28
C CYS A 907 6.18 -34.23 -52.05
N TYR A 908 5.72 -33.84 -50.86
CA TYR A 908 6.02 -34.58 -49.64
C TYR A 908 5.56 -36.05 -49.77
N ASN A 909 6.38 -37.02 -49.35
CA ASN A 909 6.18 -38.46 -49.55
C ASN A 909 5.93 -38.92 -51.01
N ASN A 910 6.28 -38.10 -52.01
CA ASN A 910 5.90 -38.27 -53.43
C ASN A 910 4.38 -38.34 -53.67
N ASP A 911 3.57 -37.81 -52.75
CA ASP A 911 2.11 -37.75 -52.86
C ASP A 911 1.66 -36.44 -53.53
N ILE A 912 0.89 -36.54 -54.62
CA ILE A 912 0.44 -35.37 -55.39
C ILE A 912 -0.52 -34.46 -54.60
N ASP A 913 -1.32 -35.02 -53.69
CA ASP A 913 -2.25 -34.22 -52.88
C ASP A 913 -1.49 -33.38 -51.84
N SER A 914 -0.37 -33.89 -51.34
CA SER A 914 0.55 -33.14 -50.49
C SER A 914 1.17 -31.93 -51.22
N CYS A 915 1.41 -32.00 -52.54
CA CYS A 915 1.79 -30.82 -53.33
C CYS A 915 0.68 -29.76 -53.36
N SER A 916 -0.58 -30.19 -53.56
CA SER A 916 -1.73 -29.30 -53.61
C SER A 916 -1.98 -28.61 -52.27
N LYS A 917 -1.73 -29.31 -51.15
CA LYS A 917 -1.96 -28.82 -49.79
C LYS A 917 -0.80 -28.00 -49.20
N TYR A 918 0.45 -28.44 -49.37
CA TYR A 918 1.62 -27.87 -48.68
C TYR A 918 2.59 -27.12 -49.60
N GLY A 919 2.33 -27.11 -50.91
CA GLY A 919 3.32 -26.69 -51.90
C GLY A 919 4.40 -27.76 -52.12
N ARG A 920 5.49 -27.36 -52.78
CA ARG A 920 6.61 -28.26 -53.09
C ARG A 920 7.80 -28.05 -52.17
N LEU A 921 8.55 -29.14 -51.99
CA LEU A 921 9.90 -29.10 -51.47
C LEU A 921 10.89 -28.97 -52.64
N TYR A 922 11.93 -28.15 -52.49
CA TYR A 922 12.94 -27.90 -53.51
C TYR A 922 14.34 -28.04 -52.91
N SER A 923 15.29 -28.59 -53.66
CA SER A 923 16.71 -28.48 -53.28
C SER A 923 17.20 -27.03 -53.34
N TRP A 924 18.22 -26.69 -52.55
CA TRP A 924 18.78 -25.33 -52.57
C TRP A 924 19.28 -24.90 -53.96
N SER A 925 19.84 -25.85 -54.71
CA SER A 925 20.32 -25.58 -56.08
C SER A 925 19.20 -25.09 -57.02
N VAL A 926 18.00 -25.67 -56.86
CA VAL A 926 16.80 -25.31 -57.62
C VAL A 926 16.23 -23.99 -57.11
N ALA A 927 16.16 -23.81 -55.79
CA ALA A 927 15.65 -22.61 -55.14
C ALA A 927 16.44 -21.36 -55.55
N MET A 928 17.78 -21.44 -55.51
CA MET A 928 18.68 -20.36 -55.90
C MET A 928 18.72 -20.06 -57.39
N ASP A 929 18.09 -20.89 -58.23
CA ASP A 929 18.25 -20.82 -59.70
C ASP A 929 19.73 -20.90 -60.10
N SER A 930 20.39 -22.00 -59.73
CA SER A 930 21.86 -22.12 -59.79
C SER A 930 22.45 -22.10 -61.21
N VAL A 931 21.64 -22.33 -62.24
CA VAL A 931 22.04 -22.19 -63.65
C VAL A 931 21.79 -20.78 -64.20
N GLY A 932 20.96 -19.99 -63.51
CA GLY A 932 20.57 -18.63 -63.84
C GLY A 932 19.57 -18.53 -64.99
N PHE A 933 18.48 -19.32 -64.92
CA PHE A 933 17.40 -19.37 -65.90
C PHE A 933 16.38 -18.22 -65.72
N PHE A 934 16.04 -17.88 -64.49
CA PHE A 934 15.13 -16.79 -64.10
C PHE A 934 15.86 -15.51 -63.68
N SER A 935 17.08 -15.61 -63.13
CA SER A 935 17.94 -14.47 -62.82
C SER A 935 19.41 -14.86 -62.69
N THR A 936 20.34 -13.92 -62.86
CA THR A 936 21.77 -14.19 -62.65
C THR A 936 22.19 -14.24 -61.18
N HIS A 937 21.32 -13.89 -60.22
CA HIS A 937 21.68 -13.64 -58.82
C HIS A 937 22.18 -14.87 -58.05
N GLY A 938 21.66 -16.06 -58.34
CA GLY A 938 22.15 -17.32 -57.75
C GLY A 938 23.00 -18.17 -58.70
N LYS A 939 23.38 -17.65 -59.86
CA LYS A 939 24.11 -18.45 -60.86
C LYS A 939 25.47 -18.90 -60.35
N GLY A 940 25.73 -20.20 -60.40
CA GLY A 940 26.94 -20.83 -59.87
C GLY A 940 26.86 -21.23 -58.39
N CYS A 941 25.74 -21.00 -57.72
CA CYS A 941 25.50 -21.53 -56.39
C CYS A 941 25.35 -23.06 -56.39
N GLY A 942 25.58 -23.70 -55.25
CA GLY A 942 25.32 -25.12 -55.10
C GLY A 942 26.00 -25.78 -53.90
N TYR A 943 25.87 -27.10 -53.85
CA TYR A 943 26.57 -27.96 -52.90
C TYR A 943 28.08 -27.97 -53.20
N LYS A 944 28.91 -27.87 -52.16
CA LYS A 944 30.38 -27.76 -52.23
C LYS A 944 30.91 -26.54 -53.00
N THR A 945 30.07 -25.51 -53.19
CA THR A 945 30.44 -24.23 -53.80
C THR A 945 29.93 -23.10 -52.91
N THR A 946 30.76 -22.09 -52.67
CA THR A 946 30.38 -20.95 -51.82
C THR A 946 29.86 -19.79 -52.67
N CYS A 947 28.71 -19.22 -52.30
CA CYS A 947 28.07 -18.13 -53.05
C CYS A 947 28.58 -16.77 -52.59
N TRP A 948 29.34 -16.08 -53.44
CA TRP A 948 30.10 -14.91 -53.03
C TRP A 948 29.35 -13.56 -53.04
N ARG A 949 28.11 -13.48 -53.53
CA ARG A 949 27.29 -12.24 -53.55
C ARG A 949 25.79 -12.51 -53.63
N THR A 950 25.01 -12.25 -52.57
CA THR A 950 23.54 -12.42 -52.58
C THR A 950 22.82 -11.46 -51.62
N ASN A 951 22.73 -10.18 -51.98
CA ASN A 951 21.65 -9.32 -51.46
C ASN A 951 20.48 -9.43 -52.44
N GLN A 952 19.30 -9.85 -51.96
CA GLN A 952 18.06 -10.06 -52.72
C GLN A 952 18.19 -11.04 -53.92
N VAL A 953 17.82 -12.30 -53.72
CA VAL A 953 17.91 -13.36 -54.75
C VAL A 953 16.52 -13.76 -55.21
N ARG A 954 16.14 -13.40 -56.45
CA ARG A 954 14.90 -13.89 -57.08
C ARG A 954 14.79 -15.42 -56.97
N GLY A 955 15.84 -16.11 -57.42
CA GLY A 955 15.86 -17.57 -57.47
C GLY A 955 14.69 -18.11 -58.30
N ILE A 956 14.03 -19.14 -57.79
CA ILE A 956 12.84 -19.74 -58.39
C ILE A 956 11.54 -18.94 -58.17
N CYS A 957 11.55 -17.82 -57.45
CA CYS A 957 10.34 -17.02 -57.24
C CYS A 957 9.83 -16.36 -58.55
N PRO A 958 8.53 -16.02 -58.62
CA PRO A 958 7.94 -15.29 -59.76
C PRO A 958 8.64 -13.95 -60.04
N GLU A 959 8.31 -13.31 -61.15
CA GLU A 959 8.87 -11.98 -61.45
C GLU A 959 8.27 -10.92 -60.52
N GLY A 960 9.10 -10.02 -59.97
CA GLY A 960 8.71 -9.08 -58.92
C GLY A 960 8.64 -9.67 -57.50
N TRP A 961 9.18 -10.88 -57.31
CA TRP A 961 9.21 -11.62 -56.05
C TRP A 961 10.53 -12.37 -55.89
N HIS A 962 11.00 -12.55 -54.66
CA HIS A 962 12.29 -13.16 -54.38
C HIS A 962 12.29 -14.06 -53.14
N LEU A 963 13.39 -14.81 -52.96
CA LEU A 963 13.63 -15.62 -51.77
C LEU A 963 13.97 -14.70 -50.59
N PRO A 964 13.13 -14.65 -49.52
CA PRO A 964 13.34 -13.72 -48.42
C PRO A 964 14.65 -14.02 -47.70
N ASN A 965 15.45 -12.98 -47.50
CA ASN A 965 16.72 -13.05 -46.82
C ASN A 965 16.56 -12.96 -45.28
N ASN A 966 17.64 -13.23 -44.55
CA ASN A 966 17.66 -13.18 -43.09
C ASN A 966 17.13 -11.86 -42.51
N THR A 967 17.44 -10.69 -43.09
CA THR A 967 16.94 -9.40 -42.60
C THR A 967 15.42 -9.29 -42.77
N GLU A 968 14.87 -9.89 -43.83
CA GLU A 968 13.44 -9.79 -44.14
C GLU A 968 12.61 -10.70 -43.26
N TRP A 969 13.08 -11.91 -42.99
CA TRP A 969 12.51 -12.78 -41.96
C TRP A 969 12.60 -12.13 -40.56
N GLU A 970 13.67 -11.38 -40.25
CA GLU A 970 13.80 -10.62 -39.00
C GLU A 970 12.73 -9.53 -38.89
N THR A 971 12.55 -8.72 -39.94
CA THR A 971 11.48 -7.71 -40.03
C THR A 971 10.10 -8.32 -39.84
N LEU A 972 9.83 -9.48 -40.47
CA LEU A 972 8.58 -10.21 -40.27
C LEU A 972 8.38 -10.60 -38.80
N PHE A 973 9.35 -11.26 -38.18
CA PHE A 973 9.22 -11.72 -36.78
C PHE A 973 9.11 -10.56 -35.79
N ALA A 974 9.86 -9.48 -36.01
CA ALA A 974 9.76 -8.26 -35.20
C ALA A 974 8.38 -7.61 -35.31
N THR A 975 7.77 -7.65 -36.50
CA THR A 975 6.41 -7.10 -36.74
C THR A 975 5.32 -7.94 -36.06
N VAL A 976 5.40 -9.27 -36.13
CA VAL A 976 4.34 -10.16 -35.58
C VAL A 976 4.55 -10.54 -34.11
N GLY A 977 5.76 -10.33 -33.59
CA GLY A 977 6.13 -10.61 -32.20
C GLY A 977 6.03 -9.40 -31.27
N SER A 978 5.61 -8.22 -31.76
CA SER A 978 5.56 -6.96 -31.00
C SER A 978 4.21 -6.65 -30.34
N GLU A 979 3.26 -7.61 -30.30
CA GLU A 979 1.99 -7.40 -29.61
C GLU A 979 2.21 -7.34 -28.08
N PHE A 980 1.85 -6.20 -27.50
CA PHE A 980 2.21 -5.80 -26.15
C PHE A 980 1.37 -6.53 -25.10
N VAL A 981 1.93 -7.59 -24.51
CA VAL A 981 1.42 -8.17 -23.26
C VAL A 981 2.09 -7.47 -22.09
N LEU A 982 1.31 -6.72 -21.31
CA LEU A 982 1.76 -6.13 -20.04
C LEU A 982 2.35 -7.21 -19.12
N GLY A 983 3.54 -6.97 -18.58
CA GLY A 983 4.14 -7.80 -17.51
C GLY A 983 5.19 -8.83 -17.91
N LYS A 984 5.58 -8.98 -19.20
CA LYS A 984 6.74 -9.82 -19.58
C LYS A 984 7.85 -9.00 -20.22
N THR A 985 8.99 -8.91 -19.52
CA THR A 985 10.23 -8.36 -20.06
C THR A 985 10.82 -9.30 -21.11
N ALA A 986 11.48 -8.73 -22.12
CA ALA A 986 11.85 -9.44 -23.33
C ALA A 986 13.03 -10.42 -23.14
N GLU A 987 12.73 -11.72 -23.18
CA GLU A 987 13.65 -12.73 -23.72
C GLU A 987 13.11 -13.17 -25.09
N CYS A 988 13.84 -12.82 -26.16
CA CYS A 988 13.60 -13.12 -27.59
C CYS A 988 12.16 -13.46 -28.04
N GLY A 989 11.49 -12.52 -28.73
CA GLY A 989 10.16 -12.69 -29.34
C GLY A 989 10.04 -13.66 -30.52
N THR A 990 10.73 -14.81 -30.47
CA THR A 990 10.67 -15.89 -31.49
C THR A 990 9.59 -16.93 -31.21
N SER A 991 9.08 -16.99 -29.98
CA SER A 991 7.97 -17.86 -29.56
C SER A 991 6.63 -17.34 -30.14
N TYR A 992 6.17 -16.18 -29.66
CA TYR A 992 4.87 -15.63 -30.05
C TYR A 992 4.67 -15.47 -31.56
N ALA A 993 5.74 -15.11 -32.28
CA ALA A 993 5.73 -14.91 -33.73
C ALA A 993 5.22 -16.15 -34.51
N GLY A 994 5.59 -17.37 -34.12
CA GLY A 994 5.14 -18.55 -34.86
C GLY A 994 3.70 -18.92 -34.56
N ILE A 995 3.16 -18.61 -33.37
CA ILE A 995 1.72 -18.74 -33.10
C ILE A 995 0.93 -17.88 -34.10
N GLN A 996 1.38 -16.64 -34.33
CA GLN A 996 0.71 -15.68 -35.21
C GLN A 996 0.85 -16.01 -36.71
N LEU A 997 1.90 -16.75 -37.11
CA LEU A 997 2.19 -17.10 -38.51
C LEU A 997 1.71 -18.50 -38.93
N LYS A 998 1.58 -19.45 -37.99
CA LYS A 998 1.03 -20.79 -38.23
C LYS A 998 -0.42 -20.73 -38.72
N SER A 999 -0.81 -21.68 -39.56
CA SER A 999 -2.21 -21.92 -39.93
C SER A 999 -3.05 -22.40 -38.73
N GLN A 1000 -4.34 -22.05 -38.74
CA GLN A 1000 -5.36 -22.48 -37.77
C GLN A 1000 -5.68 -23.98 -37.77
N TYR A 1001 -5.01 -24.77 -38.61
CA TYR A 1001 -5.21 -26.20 -38.73
C TYR A 1001 -3.96 -26.90 -39.28
N GLY A 1002 -3.91 -28.22 -39.07
CA GLY A 1002 -2.91 -29.12 -39.63
C GLY A 1002 -1.72 -29.42 -38.74
N TRP A 1003 -1.45 -28.57 -37.75
CA TRP A 1003 -0.40 -28.78 -36.76
C TRP A 1003 -0.83 -29.82 -35.75
N LYS A 1004 0.08 -30.74 -35.42
CA LYS A 1004 -0.12 -31.74 -34.38
C LYS A 1004 0.97 -31.58 -33.32
N CYS A 1005 0.56 -31.79 -32.09
CA CYS A 1005 1.36 -31.60 -30.92
C CYS A 1005 2.32 -32.75 -30.61
N SER A 1006 3.24 -32.51 -29.67
CA SER A 1006 3.98 -33.57 -28.97
C SER A 1006 3.02 -34.39 -28.09
N TYR A 1007 3.49 -35.50 -27.51
CA TYR A 1007 2.67 -36.36 -26.63
C TYR A 1007 2.16 -35.65 -25.36
N TYR A 1008 2.69 -34.47 -25.01
CA TYR A 1008 2.35 -33.70 -23.82
C TYR A 1008 1.48 -32.46 -24.08
N ASP A 1009 1.23 -32.12 -25.36
CA ASP A 1009 0.60 -30.87 -25.78
C ASP A 1009 -0.75 -31.14 -26.49
N THR A 1010 -1.76 -30.27 -26.34
CA THR A 1010 -3.14 -30.56 -26.83
C THR A 1010 -3.57 -29.80 -28.09
N ASP A 1011 -3.12 -28.56 -28.28
CA ASP A 1011 -3.30 -27.82 -29.55
C ASP A 1011 -2.08 -26.95 -29.82
N CYS A 1012 -1.59 -27.03 -31.06
CA CYS A 1012 -0.34 -26.46 -31.55
C CYS A 1012 -0.52 -25.73 -32.90
N ASN A 1013 -1.77 -25.53 -33.33
CA ASN A 1013 -2.14 -24.69 -34.46
C ASN A 1013 -1.88 -23.20 -34.13
N GLY A 1014 -1.82 -22.38 -35.18
CA GLY A 1014 -1.66 -20.93 -35.04
C GLY A 1014 -2.98 -20.17 -35.00
N THR A 1015 -2.91 -18.92 -34.57
CA THR A 1015 -4.03 -17.96 -34.72
C THR A 1015 -4.19 -17.50 -36.17
N ASN A 1016 -3.11 -17.52 -36.96
CA ASN A 1016 -3.05 -17.01 -38.33
C ASN A 1016 -3.46 -15.52 -38.47
N THR A 1017 -3.22 -14.71 -37.43
CA THR A 1017 -3.71 -13.31 -37.34
C THR A 1017 -3.29 -12.44 -38.52
N TYR A 1018 -2.09 -12.65 -39.06
CA TYR A 1018 -1.56 -11.91 -40.21
C TYR A 1018 -1.80 -12.63 -41.55
N GLY A 1019 -2.63 -13.68 -41.58
CA GLY A 1019 -2.96 -14.45 -42.77
C GLY A 1019 -1.81 -15.23 -43.41
N PHE A 1020 -0.63 -15.27 -42.77
CA PHE A 1020 0.56 -15.94 -43.31
C PHE A 1020 0.27 -17.42 -43.62
N SER A 1021 -0.48 -18.14 -42.79
CA SER A 1021 -0.97 -19.50 -43.10
C SER A 1021 0.15 -20.54 -43.31
N ALA A 1022 1.18 -20.55 -42.45
CA ALA A 1022 2.21 -21.59 -42.51
C ALA A 1022 1.65 -22.97 -42.08
N LEU A 1023 1.76 -23.96 -42.95
CA LEU A 1023 1.35 -25.36 -42.72
C LEU A 1023 2.57 -26.26 -42.46
N PRO A 1024 2.45 -27.37 -41.69
CA PRO A 1024 3.55 -28.28 -41.38
C PRO A 1024 3.88 -29.18 -42.58
N ALA A 1025 4.64 -28.63 -43.53
CA ALA A 1025 5.02 -29.29 -44.77
C ALA A 1025 6.11 -30.37 -44.60
N GLY A 1026 6.79 -30.40 -43.45
CA GLY A 1026 7.97 -31.24 -43.21
C GLY A 1026 9.16 -30.86 -44.08
N GLU A 1027 10.08 -31.81 -44.23
CA GLU A 1027 11.28 -31.68 -45.04
C GLU A 1027 11.59 -32.96 -45.82
N ARG A 1028 12.58 -32.84 -46.70
CA ARG A 1028 13.30 -33.97 -47.28
C ARG A 1028 14.77 -33.84 -46.87
N MET A 1029 15.31 -34.86 -46.21
CA MET A 1029 16.69 -34.89 -45.73
C MET A 1029 17.36 -36.20 -46.14
N SER A 1030 18.54 -36.12 -46.76
CA SER A 1030 19.35 -37.27 -47.20
C SER A 1030 18.54 -38.31 -47.97
N GLY A 1031 17.66 -37.85 -48.88
CA GLY A 1031 16.86 -38.70 -49.73
C GLY A 1031 15.62 -39.31 -49.07
N ARG A 1032 15.32 -38.98 -47.81
CA ARG A 1032 14.13 -39.43 -47.06
C ARG A 1032 13.20 -38.26 -46.77
N PHE A 1033 11.90 -38.54 -46.68
CA PHE A 1033 10.90 -37.57 -46.24
C PHE A 1033 10.74 -37.67 -44.72
N VAL A 1034 10.75 -36.53 -44.03
CA VAL A 1034 10.63 -36.43 -42.57
C VAL A 1034 9.41 -35.57 -42.25
N ASN A 1035 8.42 -36.18 -41.57
CA ASN A 1035 7.08 -35.70 -41.14
C ASN A 1035 6.05 -36.86 -41.21
N ARG A 1036 6.01 -37.67 -40.15
CA ARG A 1036 4.83 -38.32 -39.52
C ARG A 1036 5.27 -39.53 -38.67
N ARG A 1037 4.85 -39.51 -37.40
CA ARG A 1037 5.45 -40.23 -36.26
C ARG A 1037 6.77 -39.59 -35.86
N ASP A 1038 6.56 -38.51 -35.12
CA ASP A 1038 7.50 -37.71 -34.34
C ASP A 1038 8.27 -36.63 -35.14
N ASP A 1039 8.29 -35.44 -34.51
CA ASP A 1039 8.75 -34.11 -34.92
C ASP A 1039 8.09 -33.46 -36.18
N LEU A 1040 7.30 -32.40 -35.94
CA LEU A 1040 6.29 -31.87 -36.86
C LEU A 1040 6.47 -30.37 -37.14
N HIS A 1041 7.43 -30.02 -37.98
CA HIS A 1041 7.74 -28.62 -38.33
C HIS A 1041 7.38 -28.27 -39.79
N THR A 1042 7.63 -27.01 -40.16
CA THR A 1042 7.86 -26.63 -41.57
C THR A 1042 9.14 -25.82 -41.68
N ILE A 1043 9.89 -26.03 -42.75
CA ILE A 1043 11.18 -25.37 -43.00
C ILE A 1043 11.12 -24.60 -44.31
N PHE A 1044 11.53 -23.32 -44.26
CA PHE A 1044 11.62 -22.42 -45.40
C PHE A 1044 13.06 -22.15 -45.80
N ILE A 1045 13.33 -22.21 -47.10
CA ILE A 1045 14.63 -21.87 -47.70
C ILE A 1045 14.90 -20.38 -47.57
N THR A 1046 16.14 -20.03 -47.18
CA THR A 1046 16.69 -18.68 -47.39
C THR A 1046 17.80 -18.73 -48.46
N PRO A 1047 18.10 -17.59 -49.11
CA PRO A 1047 19.27 -17.50 -50.00
C PRO A 1047 20.58 -17.33 -49.23
N ASN A 1048 20.54 -17.21 -47.89
CA ASN A 1048 21.70 -16.97 -47.06
C ASN A 1048 22.48 -18.26 -46.83
N GLU A 1049 23.74 -18.26 -47.26
CA GLU A 1049 24.68 -19.36 -47.05
C GLU A 1049 25.28 -19.35 -45.64
N TYR A 1050 25.43 -20.53 -45.04
CA TYR A 1050 26.26 -20.71 -43.84
C TYR A 1050 27.66 -21.25 -44.20
N ASN A 1051 27.73 -22.26 -45.08
CA ASN A 1051 28.98 -22.76 -45.65
C ASN A 1051 28.72 -23.52 -46.97
N GLU A 1052 29.77 -24.08 -47.58
CA GLU A 1052 29.69 -24.82 -48.85
C GLU A 1052 28.70 -26.00 -48.84
N ASN A 1053 28.37 -26.56 -47.67
CA ASN A 1053 27.48 -27.71 -47.48
C ASN A 1053 26.10 -27.33 -46.89
N MET A 1054 25.95 -26.15 -46.27
CA MET A 1054 24.76 -25.76 -45.50
C MET A 1054 24.28 -24.33 -45.81
N MET A 1055 22.96 -24.13 -45.79
CA MET A 1055 22.29 -22.83 -45.86
C MET A 1055 21.69 -22.46 -44.49
N TYR A 1056 21.35 -21.20 -44.28
CA TYR A 1056 20.39 -20.83 -43.24
C TYR A 1056 18.97 -21.19 -43.67
N VAL A 1057 18.18 -21.72 -42.75
CA VAL A 1057 16.75 -21.97 -42.95
C VAL A 1057 15.93 -21.40 -41.78
N VAL A 1058 14.67 -21.09 -42.06
CA VAL A 1058 13.67 -20.73 -41.04
C VAL A 1058 12.79 -21.94 -40.80
N GLU A 1059 12.83 -22.47 -39.57
CA GLU A 1059 11.97 -23.55 -39.12
C GLU A 1059 10.87 -23.00 -38.20
N ILE A 1060 9.63 -23.42 -38.41
CA ILE A 1060 8.53 -23.19 -37.45
C ILE A 1060 8.16 -24.56 -36.87
N GLY A 1061 8.41 -24.74 -35.57
CA GLY A 1061 8.20 -26.02 -34.86
C GLY A 1061 6.77 -26.25 -34.38
N ASN A 1062 6.49 -27.46 -33.89
CA ASN A 1062 5.19 -27.84 -33.31
C ASN A 1062 4.96 -27.38 -31.86
N GLY A 1063 5.89 -26.69 -31.20
CA GLY A 1063 5.70 -26.22 -29.83
C GLY A 1063 4.46 -25.32 -29.66
N ILE A 1064 3.79 -25.43 -28.50
CA ILE A 1064 2.70 -24.52 -28.07
C ILE A 1064 3.21 -23.08 -27.99
N ASP A 1065 4.46 -22.91 -27.57
CA ASP A 1065 5.15 -21.63 -27.52
C ASP A 1065 5.22 -20.91 -28.87
N GLY A 1066 5.03 -21.63 -29.99
CA GLY A 1066 5.14 -21.12 -31.34
C GLY A 1066 6.57 -20.93 -31.82
N SER A 1067 7.58 -21.51 -31.17
CA SER A 1067 8.99 -21.21 -31.46
C SER A 1067 9.36 -21.32 -32.94
N ILE A 1068 9.85 -20.19 -33.46
CA ILE A 1068 10.54 -20.08 -34.75
C ILE A 1068 12.04 -20.20 -34.51
N TYR A 1069 12.66 -21.16 -35.16
CA TYR A 1069 14.10 -21.39 -35.11
C TYR A 1069 14.77 -20.92 -36.39
N ARG A 1070 15.95 -20.30 -36.23
CA ARG A 1070 16.92 -20.19 -37.32
C ARG A 1070 17.96 -21.26 -37.15
N THR A 1071 18.01 -22.16 -38.12
CA THR A 1071 18.86 -23.35 -38.09
C THR A 1071 19.53 -23.54 -39.45
N PHE A 1072 20.19 -24.68 -39.63
CA PHE A 1072 20.99 -24.98 -40.81
C PHE A 1072 20.34 -26.09 -41.63
N GLY A 1073 20.05 -25.80 -42.91
CA GLY A 1073 19.55 -26.79 -43.87
C GLY A 1073 20.67 -27.33 -44.76
N GLY A 1074 20.53 -28.59 -45.19
CA GLY A 1074 21.48 -29.22 -46.11
C GLY A 1074 21.34 -28.69 -47.54
N LYS A 1075 22.46 -28.45 -48.23
CA LYS A 1075 22.47 -28.02 -49.63
C LYS A 1075 22.44 -29.18 -50.64
N SER A 1076 22.35 -30.44 -50.20
CA SER A 1076 22.46 -31.58 -51.11
C SER A 1076 21.37 -31.56 -52.17
N SER A 1077 21.63 -32.21 -53.31
CA SER A 1077 20.59 -32.49 -54.32
C SER A 1077 19.49 -33.42 -53.80
N ASP A 1078 19.73 -34.12 -52.68
CA ASP A 1078 18.79 -35.03 -52.02
C ASP A 1078 18.03 -34.41 -50.84
N ASP A 1079 18.35 -33.15 -50.49
CA ASP A 1079 17.67 -32.37 -49.45
C ASP A 1079 16.62 -31.44 -50.08
N GLY A 1080 15.54 -31.12 -49.37
CA GLY A 1080 14.44 -30.33 -49.91
C GLY A 1080 13.53 -29.69 -48.87
N TYR A 1081 13.26 -28.40 -49.06
CA TYR A 1081 12.54 -27.56 -48.11
C TYR A 1081 11.48 -26.69 -48.82
N SER A 1082 10.54 -26.11 -48.08
CA SER A 1082 9.48 -25.26 -48.64
C SER A 1082 10.01 -23.90 -49.08
N ILE A 1083 9.34 -23.28 -50.05
CA ILE A 1083 9.64 -21.91 -50.51
C ILE A 1083 8.42 -21.03 -50.32
N ARG A 1084 8.69 -19.82 -49.83
CA ARG A 1084 7.71 -18.75 -49.63
C ARG A 1084 8.37 -17.44 -50.03
N CYS A 1085 7.85 -16.79 -51.07
CA CYS A 1085 8.45 -15.59 -51.63
C CYS A 1085 7.93 -14.33 -50.94
N VAL A 1086 8.75 -13.28 -50.95
CA VAL A 1086 8.40 -11.91 -50.57
C VAL A 1086 8.52 -11.02 -51.81
N LYS A 1087 7.72 -9.95 -51.88
CA LYS A 1087 7.65 -9.04 -53.02
C LYS A 1087 8.82 -8.06 -53.02
N ASP A 1088 9.30 -7.71 -54.22
CA ASP A 1088 10.38 -6.73 -54.45
C ASP A 1088 9.99 -5.27 -54.11
#